data_AF-A0A952D8G7-F1
#
_entry.id   AF-A0A952D8G7-F1
#
_cell.length_a   1.000
_cell.length_b   1.000
_cell.length_c   1.000
_cell.angle_alpha   90.00
_cell.angle_beta   90.00
_cell.angle_gamma   90.00
#
_symmetry.space_group_name_H-M   'P 1'
#
loop_
_entity.id
_entity.type
_entity.pdbx_description
1 polymer ?
#
loop_
_entity_poly.entity_id
_entity_poly.type
_entity_poly.pdbx_seq_one_letter_code
_entity_poly.pdbx_strand_id
1 'polypeptide(L)'
;MAPAALGILLTGLLLLLPPLSAPIERSVYDGMLGFLGGTGSPQIVLVDTRSIDQEVASLWDAPAFPQLLKTLGEAGARLVLPLDPPPTSGAFPDSTQIAALAEIARRDAGAPRSVAAAEAFEKRLGDMRRHAELQAATLSAIGNLRNTLVTVPIFEGARLGSLAAGGSCTRHLLKTDATEAAGGMRQARAIAAPPDALCRELLGAGHAEFWADADGVVRHHELLVGVPGGQLPSLALRAALSLSFPSGKPPLLDARSLSWDNTRLRTSAGAGLLMRFYPAADAQAGPFETIDARELLDSPAAKQRLGGRIVLLGHADLSASDAGYATPTGQHASAAVLLATALSNILQDDYIVQPAWGIWLQLGLMALVGILALLYMRRMPMTLALAISLCIAAAALASEAYLLLGPGLWLSLGGTALFAVLANLTARISLAKAPTAERTGAKQVDAPGASQHAADPAPSAEEELDLAFSVLRQQVPSQQVKERLYEIALEHARRRDLAKAERVLKHLAGIDPGYRRAGEKLQKLAGMRSNLAPAASSGAAAGTPGMRPVLQPMMEPPVLQGQTIGRYRIEEAIGRGAMATVYLGLDPKINRRVAIKTIALADEFDDSDLDNARAQFLREAESAGRLNHPHIINIYDAGEDGQVAYLAMEYFPGKPLSHYVQQGQLLPVHRVLELMARAAEALHYAHGQHVVHRDVKPANIMYDRDTDTLKITDFGIARLTDSSRTKTGIILGTPSYMSPEQLAGTNVTGQSDLFSLGITLYQLLTGSPPFRADSIPRLMQKISHEQHAPVTQVREDLPACLDEIIDTVLAKDPSNRYPSGRAMAVALRNCCAKLNALPAVRSA
;
A
#
# COMPACT_ATOMS: atom_id res chain seq x y z
N MET A 1 -40.38 -24.02 14.38
CA MET A 1 -40.30 -23.15 13.18
C MET A 1 -39.48 -21.88 13.43
N ALA A 2 -39.61 -21.23 14.60
CA ALA A 2 -38.83 -20.03 14.97
C ALA A 2 -37.29 -20.14 14.81
N PRO A 3 -36.59 -21.21 15.23
CA PRO A 3 -35.13 -21.27 15.10
C PRO A 3 -34.63 -21.42 13.65
N ALA A 4 -35.41 -22.08 12.79
CA ALA A 4 -35.08 -22.24 11.37
C ALA A 4 -35.30 -20.95 10.58
N ALA A 5 -36.39 -20.23 10.88
CA ALA A 5 -36.65 -18.91 10.29
C ALA A 5 -35.55 -17.90 10.70
N LEU A 6 -35.13 -17.91 11.96
CA LEU A 6 -34.04 -17.06 12.46
C LEU A 6 -32.70 -17.38 11.79
N GLY A 7 -32.37 -18.66 11.61
CA GLY A 7 -31.13 -19.07 10.95
C GLY A 7 -31.07 -18.66 9.48
N ILE A 8 -32.18 -18.78 8.74
CA ILE A 8 -32.26 -18.35 7.34
C ILE A 8 -32.20 -16.82 7.23
N LEU A 9 -32.91 -16.10 8.09
CA LEU A 9 -32.86 -14.64 8.14
C LEU A 9 -31.45 -14.14 8.45
N LEU A 10 -30.76 -14.74 9.41
CA LEU A 10 -29.37 -14.40 9.75
C LEU A 10 -28.43 -14.68 8.58
N THR A 11 -28.61 -15.81 7.89
CA THR A 11 -27.82 -16.16 6.70
C THR A 11 -28.03 -15.15 5.57
N GLY A 12 -29.28 -14.73 5.35
CA GLY A 12 -29.61 -13.71 4.37
C GLY A 12 -29.00 -12.35 4.73
N LEU A 13 -29.10 -11.94 6.00
CA LEU A 13 -28.51 -10.71 6.50
C LEU A 13 -26.98 -10.71 6.35
N LEU A 14 -26.33 -11.82 6.66
CA LEU A 14 -24.89 -12.00 6.56
C LEU A 14 -24.40 -11.89 5.10
N LEU A 15 -25.17 -12.44 4.15
CA LEU A 15 -24.90 -12.33 2.71
C LEU A 15 -25.29 -10.99 2.09
N LEU A 16 -25.91 -10.09 2.85
CA LEU A 16 -26.15 -8.69 2.44
C LEU A 16 -25.06 -7.76 2.97
N LEU A 17 -24.19 -8.23 3.88
CA LEU A 17 -23.09 -7.44 4.40
C LEU A 17 -21.97 -7.31 3.34
N PRO A 18 -21.52 -6.08 3.02
CA PRO A 18 -20.47 -5.83 2.03
C PRO A 18 -19.20 -6.70 2.12
N PRO A 19 -18.62 -7.01 3.31
CA PRO A 19 -17.39 -7.81 3.37
C PRO A 19 -17.54 -9.24 2.82
N LEU A 20 -18.76 -9.78 2.77
CA LEU A 20 -19.02 -11.14 2.31
C LEU A 20 -19.65 -11.16 0.91
N SER A 21 -20.53 -10.21 0.62
CA SER A 21 -21.20 -10.14 -0.68
C SER A 21 -20.29 -9.57 -1.77
N ALA A 22 -19.56 -8.49 -1.50
CA ALA A 22 -18.81 -7.77 -2.52
C ALA A 22 -17.75 -8.63 -3.24
N PRO A 23 -16.97 -9.50 -2.57
CA PRO A 23 -16.02 -10.37 -3.27
C PRO A 23 -16.70 -11.36 -4.22
N ILE A 24 -17.86 -11.89 -3.83
CA ILE A 24 -18.63 -12.85 -4.63
C ILE A 24 -19.18 -12.15 -5.87
N GLU A 25 -19.85 -11.01 -5.68
CA GLU A 25 -20.44 -10.25 -6.79
C GLU A 25 -19.37 -9.80 -7.78
N ARG A 26 -18.20 -9.34 -7.30
CA ARG A 26 -17.07 -8.97 -8.17
C ARG A 26 -16.51 -10.16 -8.93
N SER A 27 -16.36 -11.32 -8.28
CA SER A 27 -15.87 -12.54 -8.95
C SER A 27 -16.81 -12.99 -10.06
N VAL A 28 -18.13 -12.91 -9.82
CA VAL A 28 -19.17 -13.24 -10.80
C VAL A 28 -19.13 -12.25 -11.97
N TYR A 29 -19.07 -10.96 -11.66
CA TYR A 29 -18.98 -9.87 -12.64
C TYR A 29 -17.74 -10.01 -13.55
N ASP A 30 -16.56 -10.18 -12.97
CA ASP A 30 -15.31 -10.32 -13.72
C ASP A 30 -15.32 -11.58 -14.59
N GLY A 31 -15.76 -12.71 -14.02
CA GLY A 31 -15.88 -13.96 -14.74
C GLY A 31 -16.81 -13.87 -15.95
N MET A 32 -17.90 -13.11 -15.85
CA MET A 32 -18.83 -12.88 -16.97
C MET A 32 -18.23 -11.96 -18.03
N LEU A 33 -17.56 -10.87 -17.64
CA LEU A 33 -16.95 -9.94 -18.58
C LEU A 33 -15.80 -10.54 -19.38
N GLY A 34 -15.09 -11.53 -18.84
CA GLY A 34 -14.06 -12.27 -19.57
C GLY A 34 -14.56 -13.00 -20.83
N PHE A 35 -15.88 -13.21 -20.98
CA PHE A 35 -16.46 -13.85 -22.16
C PHE A 35 -16.86 -12.86 -23.28
N LEU A 36 -16.81 -11.55 -23.03
CA LEU A 36 -17.08 -10.55 -24.05
C LEU A 36 -15.87 -10.41 -24.97
N GLY A 37 -16.11 -10.24 -26.27
CA GLY A 37 -15.13 -9.74 -27.22
C GLY A 37 -15.62 -8.43 -27.82
N GLY A 38 -14.71 -7.55 -28.20
CA GLY A 38 -15.08 -6.28 -28.81
C GLY A 38 -13.87 -5.40 -29.09
N THR A 39 -14.08 -4.39 -29.92
CA THR A 39 -13.12 -3.32 -30.20
C THR A 39 -13.72 -2.01 -29.72
N GLY A 40 -12.87 -1.10 -29.24
CA GLY A 40 -13.33 0.23 -28.90
C GLY A 40 -13.75 1.06 -30.13
N SER A 41 -14.17 2.29 -29.87
CA SER A 41 -14.67 3.19 -30.90
C SER A 41 -13.63 3.46 -31.99
N PRO A 42 -13.96 3.27 -33.28
CA PRO A 42 -13.05 3.57 -34.39
C PRO A 42 -12.79 5.07 -34.56
N GLN A 43 -13.51 5.92 -33.82
CA GLN A 43 -13.24 7.36 -33.77
C GLN A 43 -12.02 7.69 -32.91
N ILE A 44 -11.54 6.75 -32.08
CA ILE A 44 -10.41 6.95 -31.17
C ILE A 44 -9.17 6.26 -31.75
N VAL A 45 -8.06 6.97 -31.75
CA VAL A 45 -6.74 6.45 -32.14
C VAL A 45 -5.75 6.75 -31.01
N LEU A 46 -4.99 5.74 -30.61
CA LEU A 46 -3.85 5.90 -29.71
C LEU A 46 -2.61 6.22 -30.54
N VAL A 47 -1.86 7.22 -30.13
CA VAL A 47 -0.52 7.47 -30.67
C VAL A 47 0.50 7.16 -29.58
N ASP A 48 1.28 6.11 -29.79
CA ASP A 48 2.31 5.69 -28.85
C ASP A 48 3.50 6.65 -28.92
N THR A 49 3.79 7.33 -27.81
CA THR A 49 4.82 8.36 -27.72
C THR A 49 6.20 7.83 -27.35
N ARG A 50 6.33 6.54 -27.02
CA ARG A 50 7.60 5.94 -26.57
C ARG A 50 8.77 6.24 -27.48
N SER A 51 8.57 6.20 -28.80
CA SER A 51 9.64 6.46 -29.77
C SER A 51 10.18 7.90 -29.77
N ILE A 52 9.52 8.84 -29.09
CA ILE A 52 9.92 10.25 -29.00
C ILE A 52 10.24 10.74 -27.59
N ASP A 53 9.80 10.03 -26.54
CA ASP A 53 9.96 10.44 -25.14
C ASP A 53 10.81 9.48 -24.28
N GLN A 54 11.24 8.32 -24.78
CA GLN A 54 12.08 7.36 -24.04
C GLN A 54 13.36 7.92 -23.39
N GLU A 55 13.96 8.96 -23.99
CA GLU A 55 15.20 9.59 -23.50
C GLU A 55 14.97 10.78 -22.56
N VAL A 56 13.70 11.16 -22.32
CA VAL A 56 13.32 12.30 -21.50
C VAL A 56 12.33 11.88 -20.41
N ALA A 57 12.18 12.70 -19.38
CA ALA A 57 11.34 12.36 -18.22
C ALA A 57 9.83 12.52 -18.49
N SER A 58 9.45 13.26 -19.53
CA SER A 58 8.06 13.53 -19.89
C SER A 58 7.94 13.86 -21.37
N LEU A 59 6.79 13.52 -21.98
CA LEU A 59 6.41 13.96 -23.32
C LEU A 59 6.53 15.48 -23.51
N TRP A 60 6.27 16.27 -22.46
CA TRP A 60 6.37 17.73 -22.51
C TRP A 60 7.79 18.26 -22.69
N ASP A 61 8.80 17.42 -22.41
CA ASP A 61 10.23 17.70 -22.58
C ASP A 61 10.79 17.11 -23.88
N ALA A 62 9.98 16.37 -24.64
CA ALA A 62 10.42 15.73 -25.88
C ALA A 62 10.59 16.78 -27.00
N PRO A 63 11.78 16.88 -27.63
CA PRO A 63 12.02 17.87 -28.69
C PRO A 63 11.09 17.73 -29.91
N ALA A 64 10.58 16.53 -30.17
CA ALA A 64 9.67 16.24 -31.27
C ALA A 64 8.20 16.60 -30.97
N PHE A 65 7.84 16.87 -29.71
CA PHE A 65 6.44 17.07 -29.30
C PHE A 65 5.74 18.26 -29.97
N PRO A 66 6.33 19.47 -30.09
CA PRO A 66 5.70 20.56 -30.84
C PRO A 66 5.44 20.21 -32.31
N GLN A 67 6.37 19.49 -32.94
CA GLN A 67 6.24 19.07 -34.34
C GLN A 67 5.16 17.99 -34.50
N LEU A 68 5.04 17.09 -33.53
CA LEU A 68 3.95 16.11 -33.46
C LEU A 68 2.59 16.81 -33.37
N LEU A 69 2.43 17.78 -32.47
CA LEU A 69 1.20 18.57 -32.33
C LEU A 69 0.83 19.28 -33.64
N LYS A 70 1.80 19.91 -34.31
CA LYS A 70 1.59 20.53 -35.62
C LYS A 70 1.10 19.51 -36.66
N THR A 71 1.75 18.34 -36.70
CA THR A 71 1.39 17.24 -37.61
C THR A 71 -0.03 16.73 -37.37
N LEU A 72 -0.46 16.62 -36.11
CA LEU A 72 -1.82 16.24 -35.75
C LEU A 72 -2.87 17.25 -36.24
N GLY A 73 -2.54 18.54 -36.17
CA GLY A 73 -3.37 19.61 -36.71
C GLY A 73 -3.51 19.56 -38.23
N GLU A 74 -2.38 19.40 -38.93
CA GLU A 74 -2.34 19.23 -40.38
C GLU A 74 -3.07 17.97 -40.85
N ALA A 75 -3.02 16.90 -40.07
CA ALA A 75 -3.73 15.65 -40.32
C ALA A 75 -5.24 15.74 -40.03
N GLY A 76 -5.73 16.84 -39.47
CA GLY A 76 -7.14 17.07 -39.20
C GLY A 76 -7.69 16.30 -37.99
N ALA A 77 -6.86 16.06 -36.97
CA ALA A 77 -7.32 15.48 -35.70
C ALA A 77 -8.45 16.33 -35.10
N ARG A 78 -9.55 15.70 -34.66
CA ARG A 78 -10.73 16.38 -34.10
C ARG A 78 -10.47 16.88 -32.68
N LEU A 79 -9.81 16.05 -31.86
CA LEU A 79 -9.36 16.38 -30.51
C LEU A 79 -7.99 15.75 -30.27
N VAL A 80 -7.14 16.42 -29.50
CA VAL A 80 -5.81 15.92 -29.11
C VAL A 80 -5.71 15.89 -27.58
N LEU A 81 -5.39 14.72 -27.02
CA LEU A 81 -5.35 14.45 -25.58
C LEU A 81 -3.96 13.93 -25.19
N PRO A 82 -3.00 14.80 -24.83
CA PRO A 82 -1.76 14.38 -24.19
C PRO A 82 -2.06 13.85 -22.78
N LEU A 83 -1.68 12.60 -22.52
CA LEU A 83 -1.99 11.93 -21.26
C LEU A 83 -0.95 12.20 -20.17
N ASP A 84 0.30 12.42 -20.57
CA ASP A 84 1.34 12.91 -19.67
C ASP A 84 0.95 14.27 -19.07
N PRO A 85 1.08 14.46 -17.75
CA PRO A 85 0.69 15.70 -17.12
C PRO A 85 1.62 16.86 -17.51
N PRO A 86 1.07 18.05 -17.82
CA PRO A 86 1.87 19.21 -18.11
C PRO A 86 2.69 19.66 -16.88
N PRO A 87 3.78 20.41 -17.09
CA PRO A 87 4.58 20.96 -15.99
C PRO A 87 3.71 21.84 -15.08
N THR A 88 3.83 21.67 -13.77
CA THR A 88 2.90 22.22 -12.76
C THR A 88 3.44 23.45 -12.03
N SER A 89 4.70 23.80 -12.27
CA SER A 89 5.39 24.94 -11.63
C SER A 89 6.10 25.78 -12.67
N GLY A 90 5.97 27.11 -12.54
CA GLY A 90 6.62 28.09 -13.41
C GLY A 90 5.68 28.69 -14.46
N ALA A 91 5.89 29.97 -14.77
CA ALA A 91 5.42 30.52 -16.03
C ALA A 91 6.22 29.85 -17.16
N PHE A 92 5.60 29.60 -18.33
CA PHE A 92 6.34 29.31 -19.56
C PHE A 92 7.35 30.45 -19.75
N PRO A 93 8.65 30.25 -19.45
CA PRO A 93 9.57 31.37 -19.36
C PRO A 93 9.80 31.91 -20.76
N ASP A 94 9.74 33.22 -20.90
CA ASP A 94 10.17 33.85 -22.13
C ASP A 94 11.71 33.74 -22.22
N SER A 95 12.24 33.33 -23.36
CA SER A 95 13.68 33.26 -23.60
C SER A 95 14.37 34.61 -23.38
N THR A 96 13.63 35.72 -23.54
CA THR A 96 14.10 37.07 -23.24
C THR A 96 14.27 37.33 -21.73
N GLN A 97 13.40 36.77 -20.87
CA GLN A 97 13.52 36.88 -19.42
C GLN A 97 14.69 36.08 -18.88
N ILE A 98 14.95 34.90 -19.44
CA ILE A 98 16.13 34.09 -19.12
C ILE A 98 17.41 34.82 -19.54
N ALA A 99 17.41 35.46 -20.72
CA ALA A 99 18.54 36.27 -21.18
C ALA A 99 18.82 37.47 -20.25
N ALA A 100 17.77 38.17 -19.80
CA ALA A 100 17.90 39.28 -18.87
C ALA A 100 18.43 38.83 -17.49
N LEU A 101 17.91 37.72 -16.94
CA LEU A 101 18.40 37.14 -15.68
C LEU A 101 19.85 36.66 -15.79
N ALA A 102 20.25 36.11 -16.94
CA ALA A 102 21.62 35.73 -17.21
C ALA A 102 22.56 36.94 -17.28
N GLU A 103 22.12 38.04 -17.86
CA GLU A 103 22.90 39.27 -17.91
C GLU A 103 23.08 39.87 -16.51
N ILE A 104 22.04 39.85 -15.67
CA ILE A 104 22.12 40.24 -14.25
C ILE A 104 23.08 39.31 -13.49
N ALA A 105 22.94 38.00 -13.66
CA ALA A 105 23.82 37.02 -13.01
C ALA A 105 25.29 37.17 -13.42
N ARG A 106 25.58 37.50 -14.69
CA ARG A 106 26.94 37.79 -15.17
C ARG A 106 27.51 39.08 -14.57
N ARG A 107 26.66 40.09 -14.32
CA ARG A 107 27.06 41.36 -13.70
C ARG A 107 27.32 41.21 -12.20
N ASP A 108 26.47 40.47 -11.49
CA ASP A 108 26.52 40.36 -10.02
C ASP A 108 27.50 39.28 -9.52
N ALA A 109 27.81 38.25 -10.31
CA ALA A 109 28.64 37.13 -9.85
C ALA A 109 30.15 37.42 -9.79
N GLY A 110 30.63 38.55 -10.34
CA GLY A 110 32.06 38.76 -10.58
C GLY A 110 32.65 37.75 -11.56
N ALA A 111 33.93 37.90 -11.93
CA ALA A 111 34.59 36.95 -12.84
C ALA A 111 34.53 35.52 -12.25
N PRO A 112 34.10 34.49 -13.02
CA PRO A 112 33.96 33.14 -12.52
C PRO A 112 35.27 32.65 -11.90
N ARG A 113 35.21 32.13 -10.67
CA ARG A 113 36.38 31.72 -9.87
C ARG A 113 37.22 30.61 -10.53
N SER A 114 36.71 29.95 -11.57
CA SER A 114 37.41 28.99 -12.42
C SER A 114 36.76 28.88 -13.81
N VAL A 115 37.54 28.45 -14.81
CA VAL A 115 37.05 28.16 -16.17
C VAL A 115 35.92 27.12 -16.16
N ALA A 116 36.07 26.07 -15.33
CA ALA A 116 35.05 25.02 -15.18
C ALA A 116 33.72 25.54 -14.63
N ALA A 117 33.74 26.52 -13.72
CA ALA A 117 32.51 27.14 -13.21
C ALA A 117 31.82 28.01 -14.28
N ALA A 118 32.60 28.70 -15.12
CA ALA A 118 32.07 29.47 -16.24
C ALA A 118 31.41 28.55 -17.29
N GLU A 119 32.07 27.46 -17.65
CA GLU A 119 31.55 26.46 -18.60
C GLU A 119 30.28 25.78 -18.07
N ALA A 120 30.26 25.41 -16.78
CA ALA A 120 29.06 24.83 -16.16
C ALA A 120 27.88 25.81 -16.11
N PHE A 121 28.14 27.10 -15.88
CA PHE A 121 27.12 28.14 -15.90
C PHE A 121 26.55 28.35 -17.31
N GLU A 122 27.42 28.51 -18.32
CA GLU A 122 26.98 28.68 -19.72
C GLU A 122 26.24 27.44 -20.24
N LYS A 123 26.68 26.23 -19.87
CA LYS A 123 25.95 24.99 -20.19
C LYS A 123 24.54 25.01 -19.60
N ARG A 124 24.42 25.32 -18.30
CA ARG A 124 23.13 25.36 -17.61
C ARG A 124 22.21 26.45 -18.18
N LEU A 125 22.77 27.58 -18.58
CA LEU A 125 22.04 28.65 -19.25
C LEU A 125 21.53 28.21 -20.63
N GLY A 126 22.37 27.55 -21.42
CA GLY A 126 21.99 26.96 -22.70
C GLY A 126 20.88 25.92 -22.56
N ASP A 127 20.94 25.09 -21.52
CA ASP A 127 19.88 24.10 -21.21
C ASP A 127 18.55 24.79 -20.85
N MET A 128 18.58 25.82 -19.98
CA MET A 128 17.39 26.60 -19.63
C MET A 128 16.76 27.29 -20.85
N ARG A 129 17.59 27.86 -21.74
CA ARG A 129 17.12 28.52 -22.96
C ARG A 129 16.45 27.53 -23.91
N ARG A 130 17.08 26.37 -24.17
CA ARG A 130 16.51 25.32 -25.02
C ARG A 130 15.17 24.83 -24.48
N HIS A 131 15.06 24.65 -23.16
CA HIS A 131 13.82 24.23 -22.52
C HIS A 131 12.72 25.29 -22.65
N ALA A 132 13.04 26.58 -22.48
CA ALA A 132 12.09 27.68 -22.69
C ALA A 132 11.63 27.81 -24.16
N GLU A 133 12.55 27.68 -25.12
CA GLU A 133 12.22 27.69 -26.55
C GLU A 133 11.31 26.51 -26.92
N LEU A 134 11.58 25.31 -26.38
CA LEU A 134 10.72 24.13 -26.55
C LEU A 134 9.31 24.38 -25.99
N GLN A 135 9.22 24.86 -24.75
CA GLN A 135 7.94 25.17 -24.09
C GLN A 135 7.13 26.23 -24.87
N ALA A 136 7.78 27.27 -25.37
CA ALA A 136 7.13 28.28 -26.21
C ALA A 136 6.62 27.70 -27.54
N ALA A 137 7.39 26.81 -28.18
CA ALA A 137 6.97 26.11 -29.40
C ALA A 137 5.76 25.20 -29.14
N THR A 138 5.76 24.45 -28.02
CA THR A 138 4.62 23.62 -27.60
C THR A 138 3.38 24.47 -27.37
N LEU A 139 3.50 25.58 -26.64
CA LEU A 139 2.39 26.49 -26.37
C LEU A 139 1.80 27.08 -27.66
N SER A 140 2.66 27.50 -28.58
CA SER A 140 2.25 27.99 -29.91
C SER A 140 1.53 26.92 -30.73
N ALA A 141 2.05 25.68 -30.74
CA ALA A 141 1.41 24.57 -31.43
C ALA A 141 0.01 24.26 -30.86
N ILE A 142 -0.15 24.26 -29.54
CA ILE A 142 -1.44 24.08 -28.86
C ILE A 142 -2.41 25.22 -29.19
N GLY A 143 -1.95 26.47 -29.14
CA GLY A 143 -2.77 27.64 -29.48
C GLY A 143 -3.25 27.68 -30.93
N ASN A 144 -2.46 27.10 -31.86
CA ASN A 144 -2.86 26.94 -33.25
C ASN A 144 -3.88 25.80 -33.45
N LEU A 145 -3.75 24.72 -32.68
CA LEU A 145 -4.66 23.57 -32.71
C LEU A 145 -6.07 23.90 -32.19
N ARG A 146 -6.15 24.62 -31.05
CA ARG A 146 -7.40 24.99 -30.35
C ARG A 146 -8.34 23.83 -29.99
N ASN A 147 -7.87 22.59 -30.07
CA ASN A 147 -8.66 21.39 -29.80
C ASN A 147 -7.94 20.42 -28.84
N THR A 148 -7.03 20.96 -28.04
CA THR A 148 -6.22 20.18 -27.09
C THR A 148 -6.86 20.17 -25.70
N LEU A 149 -6.93 18.98 -25.11
CA LEU A 149 -7.35 18.74 -23.72
C LEU A 149 -6.20 18.09 -22.96
N VAL A 150 -5.89 18.55 -21.76
CA VAL A 150 -4.75 18.03 -20.97
C VAL A 150 -5.19 17.42 -19.65
N THR A 151 -4.33 16.55 -19.13
CA THR A 151 -4.48 15.96 -17.80
C THR A 151 -4.14 16.96 -16.69
N VAL A 152 -4.84 16.84 -15.58
CA VAL A 152 -4.63 17.62 -14.35
C VAL A 152 -4.43 16.63 -13.21
N PRO A 153 -3.21 16.52 -12.66
CA PRO A 153 -2.94 15.62 -11.55
C PRO A 153 -3.78 15.96 -10.32
N ILE A 154 -4.39 14.93 -9.74
CA ILE A 154 -5.18 15.02 -8.50
C ILE A 154 -4.35 14.51 -7.31
N PHE A 155 -4.48 15.20 -6.16
CA PHE A 155 -3.91 14.76 -4.90
C PHE A 155 -5.00 14.61 -3.83
N GLU A 156 -5.18 13.38 -3.35
CA GLU A 156 -6.11 13.04 -2.26
C GLU A 156 -5.52 13.38 -0.87
N GLY A 157 -4.19 13.52 -0.80
CA GLY A 157 -3.46 13.85 0.41
C GLY A 157 -3.20 15.34 0.63
N ALA A 158 -3.02 15.76 1.90
CA ALA A 158 -2.80 17.16 2.27
C ALA A 158 -1.34 17.61 2.10
N ARG A 159 -0.69 17.41 0.94
CA ARG A 159 0.76 17.70 0.80
C ARG A 159 1.21 18.20 -0.55
N LEU A 160 0.97 19.47 -0.75
CA LEU A 160 1.85 20.48 -1.34
C LEU A 160 1.06 21.77 -1.16
N GLY A 161 1.68 22.81 -0.60
CA GLY A 161 1.01 24.08 -0.27
C GLY A 161 0.02 24.44 -1.37
N SER A 162 -1.26 24.58 -1.00
CA SER A 162 -2.39 24.50 -1.93
C SER A 162 -2.06 25.12 -3.28
N LEU A 163 -1.84 24.28 -4.31
CA LEU A 163 -2.08 24.73 -5.67
C LEU A 163 -3.61 24.86 -5.75
N ALA A 164 -4.09 25.97 -5.20
CA ALA A 164 -5.47 26.35 -5.31
C ALA A 164 -5.80 26.40 -6.80
N ALA A 165 -7.01 26.01 -7.16
CA ALA A 165 -7.60 26.38 -8.44
C ALA A 165 -7.78 27.91 -8.46
N GLY A 166 -6.68 28.65 -8.53
CA GLY A 166 -6.61 30.11 -8.61
C GLY A 166 -5.85 30.44 -9.88
N GLY A 167 -6.53 31.13 -10.80
CA GLY A 167 -6.01 31.42 -12.13
C GLY A 167 -6.99 31.08 -13.25
N SER A 168 -6.53 31.20 -14.49
CA SER A 168 -7.34 30.99 -15.71
C SER A 168 -7.83 29.55 -15.85
N CYS A 169 -7.18 28.58 -15.20
CA CYS A 169 -7.55 27.17 -15.25
C CYS A 169 -8.90 26.84 -14.58
N THR A 170 -9.39 27.70 -13.67
CA THR A 170 -10.71 27.53 -13.03
C THR A 170 -11.86 27.48 -14.02
N ARG A 171 -11.71 28.08 -15.21
CA ARG A 171 -12.69 28.05 -16.29
C ARG A 171 -13.00 26.63 -16.80
N HIS A 172 -12.09 25.69 -16.55
CA HIS A 172 -12.20 24.29 -16.98
C HIS A 172 -12.88 23.41 -15.93
N LEU A 173 -13.10 23.92 -14.71
CA LEU A 173 -13.90 23.24 -13.70
C LEU A 173 -15.39 23.36 -14.02
N LEU A 174 -16.13 22.29 -13.75
CA LEU A 174 -17.58 22.29 -13.83
C LEU A 174 -18.14 22.90 -12.54
N LYS A 175 -18.98 23.91 -12.71
CA LYS A 175 -19.80 24.48 -11.63
C LYS A 175 -21.15 23.80 -11.68
N THR A 176 -21.36 22.84 -10.80
CA THR A 176 -22.68 22.23 -10.58
C THR A 176 -23.33 22.89 -9.36
N ASP A 177 -24.66 22.97 -9.36
CA ASP A 177 -25.40 23.55 -8.22
C ASP A 177 -25.14 22.69 -6.98
N ALA A 178 -24.39 23.28 -6.04
CA ALA A 178 -23.77 22.60 -4.90
C ALA A 178 -24.74 22.11 -3.82
N THR A 179 -26.04 21.96 -4.11
CA THR A 179 -27.07 21.72 -3.08
C THR A 179 -27.41 20.24 -2.85
N GLU A 180 -26.98 19.32 -3.71
CA GLU A 180 -27.15 17.87 -3.48
C GLU A 180 -25.91 17.09 -3.96
N ALA A 181 -24.71 17.52 -3.58
CA ALA A 181 -23.48 16.79 -3.89
C ALA A 181 -23.58 15.35 -3.36
N ALA A 182 -23.91 14.45 -4.28
CA ALA A 182 -24.32 13.08 -4.04
C ALA A 182 -23.35 12.36 -3.09
N GLY A 183 -23.90 11.79 -2.01
CA GLY A 183 -23.13 10.92 -1.13
C GLY A 183 -22.37 9.88 -1.96
N GLY A 184 -21.04 9.86 -1.80
CA GLY A 184 -20.15 8.94 -2.52
C GLY A 184 -19.26 9.56 -3.59
N MET A 185 -19.43 10.84 -3.96
CA MET A 185 -18.48 11.51 -4.88
C MET A 185 -17.10 11.68 -4.24
N ARG A 186 -16.05 11.24 -4.95
CA ARG A 186 -14.66 11.37 -4.52
C ARG A 186 -14.24 12.83 -4.41
N GLN A 187 -13.51 13.17 -3.34
CA GLN A 187 -13.03 14.52 -3.06
C GLN A 187 -11.52 14.56 -3.08
N ALA A 188 -10.96 15.48 -3.87
CA ALA A 188 -9.56 15.80 -3.91
C ALA A 188 -9.26 17.00 -3.01
N ARG A 189 -8.14 16.94 -2.28
CA ARG A 189 -7.69 18.06 -1.43
C ARG A 189 -6.95 19.12 -2.24
N ALA A 190 -6.24 18.72 -3.30
CA ALA A 190 -5.51 19.62 -4.18
C ALA A 190 -5.45 19.07 -5.61
N ILE A 191 -5.19 19.96 -6.56
CA ILE A 191 -4.88 19.65 -7.95
C ILE A 191 -3.59 20.35 -8.34
N ALA A 192 -2.82 19.77 -9.25
CA ALA A 192 -1.72 20.51 -9.89
C ALA A 192 -2.21 21.15 -11.17
N ALA A 193 -2.69 22.40 -11.06
CA ALA A 193 -3.14 23.16 -12.22
C ALA A 193 -1.98 23.42 -13.20
N PRO A 194 -2.22 23.32 -14.52
CA PRO A 194 -1.24 23.74 -15.51
C PRO A 194 -0.95 25.24 -15.41
N PRO A 195 0.13 25.75 -16.03
CA PRO A 195 0.46 27.16 -15.99
C PRO A 195 -0.61 28.00 -16.71
N ASP A 196 -0.87 29.21 -16.21
CA ASP A 196 -1.94 30.09 -16.74
C ASP A 196 -1.83 30.37 -18.25
N ALA A 197 -0.61 30.46 -18.78
CA ALA A 197 -0.38 30.63 -20.21
C ALA A 197 -0.95 29.46 -21.02
N LEU A 198 -0.71 28.22 -20.57
CA LEU A 198 -1.25 27.03 -21.19
C LEU A 198 -2.76 26.94 -21.00
N CYS A 199 -3.26 27.19 -19.79
CA CYS A 199 -4.70 27.15 -19.51
C CYS A 199 -5.55 28.06 -20.40
N ARG A 200 -4.98 29.16 -20.91
CA ARG A 200 -5.66 30.08 -21.85
C ARG A 200 -5.79 29.52 -23.26
N GLU A 201 -4.84 28.72 -23.72
CA GLU A 201 -4.83 28.12 -25.07
C GLU A 201 -5.60 26.80 -25.13
N LEU A 202 -5.79 26.12 -24.00
CA LEU A 202 -6.48 24.83 -23.93
C LEU A 202 -7.99 24.94 -24.17
N LEU A 203 -8.54 23.96 -24.89
CA LEU A 203 -9.98 23.74 -25.02
C LEU A 203 -10.59 23.27 -23.69
N GLY A 204 -9.81 22.55 -22.87
CA GLY A 204 -10.26 21.97 -21.63
C GLY A 204 -9.16 21.27 -20.86
N ALA A 205 -9.45 20.92 -19.62
CA ALA A 205 -8.58 20.15 -18.76
C ALA A 205 -9.44 19.18 -17.94
N GLY A 206 -8.87 18.03 -17.58
CA GLY A 206 -9.56 17.01 -16.80
C GLY A 206 -8.58 16.03 -16.17
N HIS A 207 -9.05 15.18 -15.27
CA HIS A 207 -8.20 14.21 -14.59
C HIS A 207 -8.09 12.90 -15.39
N ALA A 208 -7.01 12.14 -15.20
CA ALA A 208 -6.72 10.90 -15.93
C ALA A 208 -6.56 9.68 -15.02
N GLU A 209 -6.78 9.87 -13.73
CA GLU A 209 -6.57 8.88 -12.69
C GLU A 209 -7.63 7.79 -12.70
N PHE A 210 -7.17 6.58 -12.38
CA PHE A 210 -8.01 5.41 -12.13
C PHE A 210 -7.74 4.92 -10.72
N TRP A 211 -8.80 4.51 -10.05
CA TRP A 211 -8.73 3.93 -8.72
C TRP A 211 -9.17 2.48 -8.81
N ALA A 212 -8.31 1.60 -8.28
CA ALA A 212 -8.65 0.21 -8.11
C ALA A 212 -9.65 0.04 -6.96
N ASP A 213 -10.51 -0.98 -7.10
CA ASP A 213 -11.30 -1.49 -5.99
C ASP A 213 -10.39 -2.12 -4.93
N ALA A 214 -10.96 -2.54 -3.79
CA ALA A 214 -10.21 -3.13 -2.68
C ALA A 214 -9.39 -4.39 -3.04
N ASP A 215 -9.67 -5.01 -4.18
CA ASP A 215 -8.95 -6.17 -4.73
C ASP A 215 -7.86 -5.80 -5.75
N GLY A 216 -7.62 -4.51 -6.00
CA GLY A 216 -6.61 -4.03 -6.93
C GLY A 216 -7.06 -3.93 -8.39
N VAL A 217 -8.32 -4.29 -8.71
CA VAL A 217 -8.86 -4.26 -10.07
C VAL A 217 -9.63 -2.96 -10.34
N VAL A 218 -9.40 -2.34 -11.50
CA VAL A 218 -10.13 -1.15 -11.92
C VAL A 218 -11.41 -1.56 -12.65
N ARG A 219 -12.58 -1.24 -12.09
CA ARG A 219 -13.90 -1.48 -12.72
C ARG A 219 -14.65 -0.19 -13.04
N HIS A 220 -14.39 0.84 -12.24
CA HIS A 220 -15.06 2.12 -12.30
C HIS A 220 -14.09 3.20 -12.77
N HIS A 221 -14.61 4.19 -13.50
CA HIS A 221 -13.92 5.44 -13.77
C HIS A 221 -14.74 6.58 -13.18
N GLU A 222 -14.15 7.33 -12.25
CA GLU A 222 -14.81 8.52 -11.69
C GLU A 222 -14.91 9.58 -12.77
N LEU A 223 -16.13 10.02 -13.10
CA LEU A 223 -16.32 11.04 -14.13
C LEU A 223 -16.15 12.46 -13.58
N LEU A 224 -16.34 12.63 -12.26
CA LEU A 224 -16.22 13.89 -11.56
C LEU A 224 -15.51 13.67 -10.23
N VAL A 225 -14.51 14.51 -9.96
CA VAL A 225 -13.88 14.60 -8.66
C VAL A 225 -14.12 15.99 -8.09
N GLY A 226 -14.59 16.05 -6.85
CA GLY A 226 -14.77 17.31 -6.13
C GLY A 226 -13.41 17.94 -5.82
N VAL A 227 -13.24 19.22 -6.15
CA VAL A 227 -12.01 19.99 -5.90
C VAL A 227 -12.37 21.34 -5.28
N PRO A 228 -11.43 22.01 -4.58
CA PRO A 228 -11.66 23.40 -4.17
C PRO A 228 -12.00 24.28 -5.39
N GLY A 229 -13.20 24.87 -5.41
CA GLY A 229 -13.66 25.76 -6.48
C GLY A 229 -14.57 25.14 -7.54
N GLY A 230 -14.87 23.83 -7.47
CA GLY A 230 -15.82 23.18 -8.39
C GLY A 230 -15.66 21.66 -8.47
N GLN A 231 -16.03 21.09 -9.61
CA GLN A 231 -15.82 19.67 -9.92
C GLN A 231 -14.88 19.57 -11.11
N LEU A 232 -13.82 18.77 -10.98
CA LEU A 232 -12.91 18.47 -12.06
C LEU A 232 -13.44 17.25 -12.82
N PRO A 233 -13.84 17.37 -14.10
CA PRO A 233 -14.25 16.23 -14.89
C PRO A 233 -13.06 15.33 -15.22
N SER A 234 -13.32 14.05 -15.46
CA SER A 234 -12.34 13.19 -16.10
C SER A 234 -12.06 13.66 -17.51
N LEU A 235 -10.86 13.37 -18.03
CA LEU A 235 -10.47 13.77 -19.38
C LEU A 235 -11.39 13.13 -20.43
N ALA A 236 -11.84 11.90 -20.20
CA ALA A 236 -12.82 11.21 -21.04
C ALA A 236 -14.18 11.94 -21.05
N LEU A 237 -14.70 12.32 -19.87
CA LEU A 237 -15.93 13.13 -19.80
C LEU A 237 -15.72 14.47 -20.51
N ARG A 238 -14.62 15.18 -20.22
CA ARG A 238 -14.33 16.49 -20.83
C ARG A 238 -14.25 16.42 -22.35
N ALA A 239 -13.68 15.35 -22.91
CA ALA A 239 -13.65 15.12 -24.35
C ALA A 239 -15.05 14.89 -24.92
N ALA A 240 -15.85 14.00 -24.31
CA ALA A 240 -17.21 13.73 -24.75
C ALA A 240 -18.10 15.00 -24.70
N LEU A 241 -17.96 15.80 -23.65
CA LEU A 241 -18.62 17.10 -23.53
C LEU A 241 -18.18 17.99 -24.68
N SER A 242 -16.88 18.18 -24.91
CA SER A 242 -16.36 19.05 -25.98
C SER A 242 -16.82 18.67 -27.39
N LEU A 243 -17.17 17.41 -27.63
CA LEU A 243 -17.70 16.91 -28.90
C LEU A 243 -19.22 17.06 -29.05
N SER A 244 -19.93 17.12 -27.91
CA SER A 244 -21.40 17.01 -27.83
C SER A 244 -22.09 18.24 -27.25
N PHE A 245 -21.35 19.26 -26.79
CA PHE A 245 -21.85 20.50 -26.16
C PHE A 245 -21.84 21.72 -27.10
N PRO A 246 -22.92 21.97 -27.86
CA PRO A 246 -23.07 23.22 -28.60
C PRO A 246 -23.62 24.38 -27.76
N SER A 247 -24.21 24.15 -26.57
CA SER A 247 -25.03 25.15 -25.85
C SER A 247 -24.31 25.95 -24.74
N GLY A 248 -23.14 25.52 -24.29
CA GLY A 248 -22.34 26.19 -23.25
C GLY A 248 -22.90 26.14 -21.81
N LYS A 249 -23.99 25.41 -21.55
CA LYS A 249 -24.53 25.22 -20.19
C LYS A 249 -23.69 24.20 -19.40
N PRO A 250 -23.57 24.28 -18.06
CA PRO A 250 -22.92 23.21 -17.31
C PRO A 250 -23.79 21.92 -17.32
N PRO A 251 -23.20 20.71 -17.29
CA PRO A 251 -23.95 19.48 -17.12
C PRO A 251 -24.62 19.47 -15.74
N LEU A 252 -25.86 19.00 -15.70
CA LEU A 252 -26.63 18.81 -14.49
C LEU A 252 -26.32 17.42 -13.91
N LEU A 253 -25.85 17.41 -12.67
CA LEU A 253 -25.60 16.20 -11.91
C LEU A 253 -26.84 15.87 -11.08
N ASP A 254 -27.35 14.66 -11.29
CA ASP A 254 -28.34 13.97 -10.47
C ASP A 254 -27.63 12.83 -9.70
N ALA A 255 -28.24 12.27 -8.66
CA ALA A 255 -27.60 11.29 -7.76
C ALA A 255 -26.97 10.08 -8.47
N ARG A 256 -27.50 9.72 -9.66
CA ARG A 256 -27.01 8.62 -10.52
C ARG A 256 -27.11 8.92 -12.02
N SER A 257 -27.11 10.19 -12.41
CA SER A 257 -26.99 10.55 -13.83
C SER A 257 -26.35 11.91 -14.05
N LEU A 258 -25.62 12.03 -15.15
CA LEU A 258 -25.14 13.29 -15.69
C LEU A 258 -25.95 13.62 -16.93
N SER A 259 -26.58 14.79 -16.93
CA SER A 259 -27.42 15.22 -18.05
C SER A 259 -26.96 16.56 -18.60
N TRP A 260 -26.97 16.68 -19.92
CA TRP A 260 -26.68 17.94 -20.60
C TRP A 260 -27.43 18.02 -21.91
N ASP A 261 -27.95 19.20 -22.22
CA ASP A 261 -28.82 19.41 -23.37
C ASP A 261 -29.93 18.32 -23.44
N ASN A 262 -29.85 17.40 -24.41
CA ASN A 262 -30.76 16.26 -24.57
C ASN A 262 -30.11 14.90 -24.26
N THR A 263 -28.85 14.90 -23.82
CA THR A 263 -28.08 13.70 -23.53
C THR A 263 -28.12 13.39 -22.04
N ARG A 264 -28.27 12.10 -21.69
CA ARG A 264 -28.25 11.63 -20.31
C ARG A 264 -27.34 10.42 -20.18
N LEU A 265 -26.23 10.61 -19.49
CA LEU A 265 -25.28 9.57 -19.12
C LEU A 265 -25.68 9.00 -17.75
N ARG A 266 -25.98 7.70 -17.68
CA ARG A 266 -26.29 7.06 -16.39
C ARG A 266 -25.01 6.77 -15.64
N THR A 267 -25.00 7.04 -14.33
CA THR A 267 -23.83 6.83 -13.48
C THR A 267 -24.16 5.92 -12.30
N SER A 268 -23.14 5.35 -11.70
CA SER A 268 -23.21 4.80 -10.36
C SER A 268 -23.25 5.92 -9.31
N ALA A 269 -23.34 5.55 -8.03
CA ALA A 269 -23.25 6.53 -6.95
C ALA A 269 -21.94 7.33 -7.04
N GLY A 270 -21.97 8.62 -6.72
CA GLY A 270 -20.77 9.47 -6.75
C GLY A 270 -20.28 9.88 -8.14
N ALA A 271 -21.08 9.69 -9.19
CA ALA A 271 -20.73 9.97 -10.60
C ALA A 271 -19.67 9.03 -11.22
N GLY A 272 -19.52 7.80 -10.70
CA GLY A 272 -18.68 6.79 -11.31
C GLY A 272 -19.32 6.12 -12.54
N LEU A 273 -18.53 5.83 -13.57
CA LEU A 273 -18.89 5.03 -14.74
C LEU A 273 -18.39 3.60 -14.56
N LEU A 274 -19.27 2.61 -14.55
CA LEU A 274 -18.87 1.20 -14.63
C LEU A 274 -18.46 0.90 -16.07
N MET A 275 -17.17 0.68 -16.28
CA MET A 275 -16.62 0.54 -17.62
C MET A 275 -16.92 -0.83 -18.20
N ARG A 276 -17.20 -0.85 -19.51
CA ARG A 276 -17.20 -2.07 -20.30
C ARG A 276 -15.86 -2.19 -21.00
N PHE A 277 -15.17 -3.28 -20.69
CA PHE A 277 -13.84 -3.55 -21.21
C PHE A 277 -13.90 -4.31 -22.53
N TYR A 278 -12.93 -4.03 -23.40
CA TYR A 278 -12.77 -4.65 -24.71
C TYR A 278 -11.51 -5.51 -24.66
N PRO A 279 -11.59 -6.81 -24.37
CA PRO A 279 -10.42 -7.66 -24.41
C PRO A 279 -9.93 -7.79 -25.84
N ALA A 280 -8.61 -7.68 -25.99
CA ALA A 280 -7.95 -7.79 -27.28
C ALA A 280 -8.15 -9.21 -27.87
N ALA A 281 -8.49 -9.28 -29.17
CA ALA A 281 -8.63 -10.56 -29.87
C ALA A 281 -7.27 -11.26 -30.10
N ASP A 282 -6.18 -10.48 -30.12
CA ASP A 282 -4.80 -10.92 -30.18
C ASP A 282 -4.01 -10.18 -29.08
N ALA A 283 -3.13 -10.89 -28.37
CA ALA A 283 -2.30 -10.30 -27.32
C ALA A 283 -1.38 -9.17 -27.83
N GLN A 284 -1.14 -9.09 -29.15
CA GLN A 284 -0.35 -8.03 -29.79
C GLN A 284 -1.19 -6.87 -30.37
N ALA A 285 -2.50 -7.04 -30.56
CA ALA A 285 -3.36 -6.02 -31.14
C ALA A 285 -4.36 -5.54 -30.09
N GLY A 286 -4.04 -4.41 -29.44
CA GLY A 286 -4.91 -3.78 -28.45
C GLY A 286 -6.30 -3.42 -28.99
N PRO A 287 -7.26 -3.06 -28.11
CA PRO A 287 -8.65 -2.80 -28.49
C PRO A 287 -8.87 -1.53 -29.32
N PHE A 288 -7.82 -0.72 -29.50
CA PHE A 288 -7.82 0.53 -30.25
C PHE A 288 -6.70 0.50 -31.29
N GLU A 289 -6.96 1.17 -32.42
CA GLU A 289 -5.92 1.43 -33.41
C GLU A 289 -4.80 2.25 -32.78
N THR A 290 -3.58 1.74 -32.87
CA THR A 290 -2.37 2.37 -32.33
C THR A 290 -1.41 2.70 -33.46
N ILE A 291 -0.88 3.93 -33.46
CA ILE A 291 0.10 4.43 -34.43
C ILE A 291 1.33 4.90 -33.65
N ASP A 292 2.53 4.56 -34.09
CA ASP A 292 3.75 5.07 -33.46
C ASP A 292 3.96 6.56 -33.79
N ALA A 293 4.39 7.36 -32.79
CA ALA A 293 4.58 8.80 -32.96
C ALA A 293 5.65 9.14 -34.01
N ARG A 294 6.71 8.33 -34.16
CA ARG A 294 7.75 8.53 -35.18
C ARG A 294 7.20 8.21 -36.57
N GLU A 295 6.48 7.09 -36.72
CA GLU A 295 5.80 6.75 -37.97
C GLU A 295 4.90 7.90 -38.43
N LEU A 296 4.16 8.50 -37.51
CA LEU A 296 3.26 9.61 -37.84
C LEU A 296 4.00 10.87 -38.31
N LEU A 297 5.18 11.16 -37.77
CA LEU A 297 6.01 12.27 -38.21
C LEU A 297 6.55 12.05 -39.64
N ASP A 298 6.96 10.82 -39.93
CA ASP A 298 7.71 10.46 -41.13
C ASP A 298 6.81 10.06 -42.33
N SER A 299 5.63 9.49 -42.07
CA SER A 299 4.77 8.87 -43.09
C SER A 299 3.50 9.67 -43.40
N PRO A 300 3.29 10.12 -44.66
CA PRO A 300 2.03 10.74 -45.08
C PRO A 300 0.82 9.80 -44.96
N ALA A 301 1.02 8.48 -45.12
CA ALA A 301 -0.05 7.50 -45.03
C ALA A 301 -0.60 7.39 -43.60
N ALA A 302 0.27 7.48 -42.58
CA ALA A 302 -0.13 7.50 -41.18
C ALA A 302 -0.99 8.75 -40.87
N LYS A 303 -0.64 9.91 -41.42
CA LYS A 303 -1.39 11.17 -41.23
C LYS A 303 -2.82 11.08 -41.77
N GLN A 304 -3.04 10.41 -42.90
CA GLN A 304 -4.37 10.24 -43.48
C GLN A 304 -5.34 9.44 -42.59
N ARG A 305 -4.82 8.62 -41.67
CA ARG A 305 -5.62 7.80 -40.74
C ARG A 305 -6.22 8.61 -39.58
N LEU A 306 -5.82 9.88 -39.39
CA LEU A 306 -6.23 10.71 -38.26
C LEU A 306 -7.40 11.67 -38.53
N GLY A 307 -7.77 11.86 -39.80
CA GLY A 307 -8.77 12.85 -40.19
C GLY A 307 -10.10 12.68 -39.46
N GLY A 308 -10.50 13.70 -38.69
CA GLY A 308 -11.75 13.72 -37.93
C GLY A 308 -11.78 12.82 -36.68
N ARG A 309 -10.65 12.18 -36.32
CA ARG A 309 -10.56 11.25 -35.18
C ARG A 309 -10.07 11.94 -33.91
N ILE A 310 -10.35 11.32 -32.78
CA ILE A 310 -9.89 11.72 -31.45
C ILE A 310 -8.56 11.02 -31.19
N VAL A 311 -7.53 11.79 -30.87
CA VAL A 311 -6.17 11.30 -30.71
C VAL A 311 -5.75 11.39 -29.25
N LEU A 312 -5.39 10.26 -28.65
CA LEU A 312 -4.79 10.20 -27.31
C LEU A 312 -3.29 9.93 -27.45
N LEU A 313 -2.46 10.74 -26.81
CA LEU A 313 -1.00 10.61 -26.84
C LEU A 313 -0.51 10.00 -25.52
N GLY A 314 0.06 8.81 -25.58
CA GLY A 314 0.63 8.12 -24.42
C GLY A 314 0.96 6.68 -24.73
N HIS A 315 1.53 5.96 -23.75
CA HIS A 315 2.00 4.60 -23.93
C HIS A 315 0.83 3.62 -24.11
N ALA A 316 0.72 3.01 -25.29
CA ALA A 316 -0.36 2.07 -25.61
C ALA A 316 -0.18 0.72 -24.88
N ASP A 317 1.02 0.14 -24.92
CA ASP A 317 1.34 -1.12 -24.23
C ASP A 317 2.11 -0.88 -22.93
N LEU A 318 2.08 -1.88 -22.06
CA LEU A 318 2.87 -1.88 -20.83
C LEU A 318 4.31 -2.29 -21.12
N SER A 319 5.27 -1.48 -20.67
CA SER A 319 6.68 -1.89 -20.64
C SER A 319 6.95 -2.82 -19.45
N ALA A 320 8.11 -3.48 -19.42
CA ALA A 320 8.52 -4.30 -18.28
C ALA A 320 8.61 -3.52 -16.95
N SER A 321 8.68 -2.18 -17.01
CA SER A 321 8.72 -1.26 -15.87
C SER A 321 7.35 -0.64 -15.51
N ASP A 322 6.33 -0.79 -16.35
CA ASP A 322 5.00 -0.22 -16.09
C ASP A 322 4.12 -1.22 -15.32
N ALA A 323 3.68 -0.84 -14.12
CA ALA A 323 2.84 -1.71 -13.28
C ALA A 323 1.44 -1.98 -13.90
N GLY A 324 0.98 -1.14 -14.83
CA GLY A 324 -0.33 -1.23 -15.46
C GLY A 324 -1.49 -1.20 -14.47
N TYR A 325 -2.71 -1.33 -14.99
CA TYR A 325 -3.92 -1.47 -14.20
C TYR A 325 -4.55 -2.82 -14.47
N ALA A 326 -4.79 -3.60 -13.42
CA ALA A 326 -5.52 -4.85 -13.54
C ALA A 326 -6.98 -4.57 -13.95
N THR A 327 -7.47 -5.30 -14.94
CA THR A 327 -8.84 -5.16 -15.45
C THR A 327 -9.65 -6.46 -15.23
N PRO A 328 -11.00 -6.40 -15.25
CA PRO A 328 -11.87 -7.57 -15.08
C PRO A 328 -11.64 -8.70 -16.08
N THR A 329 -11.04 -8.41 -17.24
CA THR A 329 -10.73 -9.43 -18.26
C THR A 329 -9.45 -10.22 -17.95
N GLY A 330 -8.78 -9.94 -16.82
CA GLY A 330 -7.53 -10.58 -16.42
C GLY A 330 -6.27 -10.00 -17.08
N GLN A 331 -6.43 -9.06 -18.01
CA GLN A 331 -5.32 -8.35 -18.66
C GLN A 331 -4.98 -7.07 -17.89
N HIS A 332 -3.71 -6.68 -17.91
CA HIS A 332 -3.29 -5.36 -17.45
C HIS A 332 -3.38 -4.37 -18.61
N ALA A 333 -3.90 -3.18 -18.35
CA ALA A 333 -4.02 -2.11 -19.34
C ALA A 333 -3.20 -0.88 -18.92
N SER A 334 -2.70 -0.14 -19.90
CA SER A 334 -2.10 1.19 -19.68
C SER A 334 -3.18 2.23 -19.35
N ALA A 335 -2.79 3.35 -18.75
CA ALA A 335 -3.70 4.48 -18.53
C ALA A 335 -4.33 4.99 -19.84
N ALA A 336 -3.57 4.92 -20.95
CA ALA A 336 -4.03 5.33 -22.27
C ALA A 336 -5.17 4.45 -22.79
N VAL A 337 -5.01 3.13 -22.68
CA VAL A 337 -6.05 2.18 -23.05
C VAL A 337 -7.28 2.36 -22.17
N LEU A 338 -7.13 2.53 -20.85
CA LEU A 338 -8.27 2.74 -19.96
C LEU A 338 -9.04 4.04 -20.26
N LEU A 339 -8.34 5.15 -20.55
CA LEU A 339 -9.01 6.41 -20.93
C LEU A 339 -9.69 6.29 -22.28
N ALA A 340 -9.08 5.60 -23.25
CA ALA A 340 -9.72 5.30 -24.51
C ALA A 340 -10.99 4.44 -24.32
N THR A 341 -10.94 3.45 -23.44
CA THR A 341 -12.10 2.63 -23.05
C THR A 341 -13.20 3.48 -22.42
N ALA A 342 -12.88 4.30 -21.42
CA ALA A 342 -13.85 5.18 -20.78
C ALA A 342 -14.49 6.15 -21.79
N LEU A 343 -13.70 6.75 -22.67
CA LEU A 343 -14.20 7.65 -23.71
C LEU A 343 -15.07 6.91 -24.73
N SER A 344 -14.66 5.71 -25.16
CA SER A 344 -15.43 4.85 -26.06
C SER A 344 -16.79 4.50 -25.46
N ASN A 345 -16.80 4.09 -24.19
CA ASN A 345 -18.02 3.77 -23.44
C ASN A 345 -18.98 4.97 -23.43
N ILE A 346 -18.49 6.20 -23.19
CA ILE A 346 -19.34 7.41 -23.18
C ILE A 346 -19.86 7.74 -24.59
N LEU A 347 -19.01 7.69 -25.62
CA LEU A 347 -19.38 8.06 -26.98
C LEU A 347 -20.37 7.09 -27.63
N GLN A 348 -20.33 5.82 -27.23
CA GLN A 348 -21.15 4.75 -27.81
C GLN A 348 -22.36 4.37 -26.93
N ASP A 349 -22.52 4.99 -25.76
CA ASP A 349 -23.48 4.56 -24.72
C ASP A 349 -23.30 3.08 -24.34
N ASP A 350 -22.04 2.61 -24.34
CA ASP A 350 -21.64 1.22 -24.12
C ASP A 350 -20.90 1.07 -22.78
N TYR A 351 -21.66 1.12 -21.69
CA TYR A 351 -21.17 0.97 -20.33
C TYR A 351 -22.16 0.18 -19.49
N ILE A 352 -21.75 -0.17 -18.27
CA ILE A 352 -22.57 -0.97 -17.38
C ILE A 352 -23.30 -0.05 -16.39
N VAL A 353 -24.55 -0.39 -16.08
CA VAL A 353 -25.39 0.35 -15.15
C VAL A 353 -25.86 -0.59 -14.05
N GLN A 354 -25.63 -0.19 -12.80
CA GLN A 354 -26.19 -0.85 -11.64
C GLN A 354 -27.45 -0.09 -11.17
N PRO A 355 -28.66 -0.60 -11.45
CA PRO A 355 -29.89 0.10 -11.14
C PRO A 355 -30.12 0.19 -9.63
N ALA A 356 -30.58 1.35 -9.15
CA ALA A 356 -30.85 1.57 -7.73
C ALA A 356 -31.94 0.64 -7.17
N TRP A 357 -32.90 0.22 -8.00
CA TRP A 357 -33.95 -0.72 -7.61
C TRP A 357 -33.46 -2.18 -7.53
N GLY A 358 -32.25 -2.49 -8.04
CA GLY A 358 -31.71 -3.84 -8.06
C GLY A 358 -31.61 -4.47 -6.67
N ILE A 359 -31.29 -3.66 -5.64
CA ILE A 359 -31.23 -4.14 -4.25
C ILE A 359 -32.58 -4.65 -3.75
N TRP A 360 -33.69 -4.01 -4.13
CA TRP A 360 -35.04 -4.45 -3.72
C TRP A 360 -35.44 -5.75 -4.40
N LEU A 361 -35.06 -5.92 -5.68
CA LEU A 361 -35.27 -7.17 -6.39
C LEU A 361 -34.45 -8.30 -5.75
N GLN A 362 -33.18 -8.06 -5.44
CA GLN A 362 -32.31 -9.02 -4.75
C GLN A 362 -32.93 -9.46 -3.40
N LEU A 363 -33.33 -8.50 -2.56
CA LEU A 363 -33.99 -8.76 -1.28
C LEU A 363 -35.29 -9.56 -1.46
N GLY A 364 -36.11 -9.21 -2.46
CA GLY A 364 -37.34 -9.91 -2.78
C GLY A 364 -37.10 -11.37 -3.19
N LEU A 365 -36.10 -11.62 -4.04
CA LEU A 365 -35.71 -12.97 -4.46
C LEU A 365 -35.15 -13.79 -3.30
N MET A 366 -34.28 -13.21 -2.46
CA MET A 366 -33.78 -13.88 -1.26
C MET A 366 -34.92 -14.22 -0.30
N ALA A 367 -35.87 -13.31 -0.07
CA ALA A 367 -37.04 -13.58 0.77
C ALA A 367 -37.89 -14.74 0.20
N LEU A 368 -38.14 -14.74 -1.11
CA LEU A 368 -38.90 -15.80 -1.79
C LEU A 368 -38.20 -17.17 -1.64
N VAL A 369 -36.89 -17.22 -1.86
CA VAL A 369 -36.07 -18.43 -1.70
C VAL A 369 -36.08 -18.92 -0.26
N GLY A 370 -35.98 -18.01 0.71
CA GLY A 370 -36.05 -18.34 2.14
C GLY A 370 -37.40 -18.92 2.54
N ILE A 371 -38.50 -18.35 2.03
CA ILE A 371 -39.87 -18.88 2.24
C ILE A 371 -40.01 -20.28 1.62
N LEU A 372 -39.54 -20.47 0.40
CA LEU A 372 -39.59 -21.76 -0.29
C LEU A 372 -38.78 -22.83 0.45
N ALA A 373 -37.62 -22.45 1.00
CA ALA A 373 -36.78 -23.32 1.82
C ALA A 373 -37.51 -23.76 3.11
N LEU A 374 -38.19 -22.82 3.80
CA LEU A 374 -38.92 -23.08 5.04
C LEU A 374 -40.17 -23.95 4.86
N LEU A 375 -40.96 -23.66 3.83
CA LEU A 375 -42.29 -24.26 3.63
C LEU A 375 -42.23 -25.58 2.86
N TYR A 376 -41.42 -25.63 1.80
CA TYR A 376 -41.51 -26.68 0.79
C TYR A 376 -40.28 -27.59 0.77
N MET A 377 -39.07 -27.03 0.65
CA MET A 377 -37.83 -27.82 0.55
C MET A 377 -37.51 -28.60 1.83
N ARG A 378 -38.03 -28.15 2.97
CA ARG A 378 -37.98 -28.87 4.26
C ARG A 378 -38.66 -30.24 4.21
N ARG A 379 -39.74 -30.38 3.42
CA ARG A 379 -40.54 -31.61 3.36
C ARG A 379 -40.02 -32.63 2.34
N MET A 380 -38.95 -32.28 1.63
CA MET A 380 -38.41 -33.06 0.52
C MET A 380 -37.12 -33.82 0.89
N PRO A 381 -36.77 -34.89 0.16
CA PRO A 381 -35.45 -35.51 0.27
C PRO A 381 -34.34 -34.52 -0.04
N MET A 382 -33.17 -34.68 0.61
CA MET A 382 -32.05 -33.73 0.54
C MET A 382 -31.56 -33.51 -0.90
N THR A 383 -31.51 -34.59 -1.68
CA THR A 383 -31.07 -34.58 -3.08
C THR A 383 -31.97 -33.71 -3.94
N LEU A 384 -33.29 -33.84 -3.81
CA LEU A 384 -34.26 -33.05 -4.55
C LEU A 384 -34.23 -31.57 -4.14
N ALA A 385 -34.15 -31.29 -2.84
CA ALA A 385 -34.07 -29.92 -2.33
C ALA A 385 -32.77 -29.21 -2.78
N LEU A 386 -31.64 -29.93 -2.77
CA LEU A 386 -30.37 -29.40 -3.27
C LEU A 386 -30.40 -29.18 -4.79
N ALA A 387 -30.98 -30.10 -5.55
CA ALA A 387 -31.13 -29.95 -7.00
C ALA A 387 -31.95 -28.71 -7.35
N ILE A 388 -33.10 -28.49 -6.69
CA ILE A 388 -33.92 -27.28 -6.91
C ILE A 388 -33.14 -26.02 -6.53
N SER A 389 -32.38 -26.03 -5.41
CA SER A 389 -31.57 -24.90 -4.97
C SER A 389 -30.48 -24.55 -5.98
N LEU A 390 -29.80 -25.56 -6.54
CA LEU A 390 -28.81 -25.41 -7.59
C LEU A 390 -29.43 -24.89 -8.90
N CYS A 391 -30.63 -25.35 -9.26
CA CYS A 391 -31.35 -24.80 -10.42
C CYS A 391 -31.71 -23.32 -10.24
N ILE A 392 -32.16 -22.92 -9.04
CA ILE A 392 -32.45 -21.51 -8.73
C ILE A 392 -31.16 -20.68 -8.80
N ALA A 393 -30.07 -21.17 -8.21
CA ALA A 393 -28.78 -20.50 -8.25
C ALA A 393 -28.27 -20.34 -9.70
N ALA A 394 -28.35 -21.40 -10.51
CA ALA A 394 -27.97 -21.36 -11.92
C ALA A 394 -28.85 -20.39 -12.73
N ALA A 395 -30.16 -20.36 -12.48
CA ALA A 395 -31.07 -19.42 -13.13
C ALA A 395 -30.78 -17.96 -12.75
N ALA A 396 -30.44 -17.69 -11.49
CA ALA A 396 -30.05 -16.36 -11.02
C ALA A 396 -28.76 -15.89 -11.72
N LEU A 397 -27.71 -16.72 -11.73
CA LEU A 397 -26.44 -16.41 -12.40
C LEU A 397 -26.60 -16.27 -13.92
N ALA A 398 -27.43 -17.10 -14.56
CA ALA A 398 -27.71 -16.99 -15.99
C ALA A 398 -28.49 -15.70 -16.33
N SER A 399 -29.41 -15.29 -15.44
CA SER A 399 -30.15 -14.03 -15.60
C SER A 399 -29.23 -12.82 -15.43
N GLU A 400 -28.33 -12.85 -14.45
CA GLU A 400 -27.30 -11.83 -14.26
C GLU A 400 -26.38 -11.75 -15.49
N ALA A 401 -25.87 -12.88 -16.00
CA ALA A 401 -25.06 -12.92 -17.21
C ALA A 401 -25.80 -12.32 -18.42
N TYR A 402 -27.06 -12.73 -18.64
CA TYR A 402 -27.84 -12.22 -19.76
C TYR A 402 -28.02 -10.70 -19.70
N LEU A 403 -28.35 -10.17 -18.52
CA LEU A 403 -28.55 -8.73 -18.33
C LEU A 403 -27.24 -7.93 -18.38
N LEU A 404 -26.15 -8.47 -17.85
CA LEU A 404 -24.85 -7.83 -17.85
C LEU A 404 -24.23 -7.79 -19.25
N LEU A 405 -24.27 -8.92 -19.97
CA LEU A 405 -23.65 -9.07 -21.28
C LEU A 405 -24.48 -8.44 -22.40
N GLY A 406 -25.81 -8.48 -22.30
CA GLY A 406 -26.72 -7.84 -23.25
C GLY A 406 -26.85 -6.35 -22.98
N PRO A 407 -27.89 -5.92 -22.24
CA PRO A 407 -28.21 -4.51 -22.02
C PRO A 407 -27.25 -3.76 -21.08
N GLY A 408 -26.18 -4.39 -20.58
CA GLY A 408 -25.23 -3.73 -19.66
C GLY A 408 -25.81 -3.49 -18.28
N LEU A 409 -26.78 -4.29 -17.83
CA LEU A 409 -27.41 -4.15 -16.51
C LEU A 409 -26.79 -5.12 -15.52
N TRP A 410 -26.13 -4.59 -14.50
CA TRP A 410 -25.60 -5.41 -13.42
C TRP A 410 -26.60 -5.51 -12.27
N LEU A 411 -27.24 -6.68 -12.14
CA LEU A 411 -28.02 -7.04 -10.97
C LEU A 411 -27.18 -7.99 -10.13
N SER A 412 -26.69 -7.54 -8.97
CA SER A 412 -25.84 -8.32 -8.05
C SER A 412 -26.62 -9.52 -7.47
N LEU A 413 -26.68 -10.63 -8.22
CA LEU A 413 -27.46 -11.82 -7.90
C LEU A 413 -26.57 -12.97 -7.40
N GLY A 414 -25.24 -12.81 -7.36
CA GLY A 414 -24.32 -13.82 -6.85
C GLY A 414 -24.62 -14.22 -5.39
N GLY A 415 -24.93 -13.24 -4.54
CA GLY A 415 -25.36 -13.46 -3.15
C GLY A 415 -26.70 -14.17 -3.07
N THR A 416 -27.62 -13.93 -4.01
CA THR A 416 -28.90 -14.65 -4.10
C THR A 416 -28.68 -16.11 -4.48
N ALA A 417 -27.77 -16.38 -5.43
CA ALA A 417 -27.40 -17.72 -5.84
C ALA A 417 -26.77 -18.52 -4.69
N LEU A 418 -25.83 -17.90 -3.95
CA LEU A 418 -25.23 -18.52 -2.76
C LEU A 418 -26.26 -18.74 -1.65
N PHE A 419 -27.14 -17.75 -1.42
CA PHE A 419 -28.21 -17.85 -0.44
C PHE A 419 -29.16 -19.02 -0.75
N ALA A 420 -29.49 -19.26 -2.03
CA ALA A 420 -30.32 -20.40 -2.42
C ALA A 420 -29.74 -21.74 -1.99
N VAL A 421 -28.42 -21.91 -2.07
CA VAL A 421 -27.74 -23.12 -1.61
C VAL A 421 -27.68 -23.21 -0.08
N LEU A 422 -27.34 -22.11 0.59
CA LEU A 422 -27.15 -22.09 2.05
C LEU A 422 -28.47 -22.10 2.85
N ALA A 423 -29.54 -21.52 2.32
CA ALA A 423 -30.84 -21.45 2.98
C ALA A 423 -31.40 -22.86 3.27
N ASN A 424 -31.20 -23.82 2.36
CA ASN A 424 -31.63 -25.21 2.55
C ASN A 424 -30.81 -25.92 3.64
N LEU A 425 -29.49 -25.69 3.68
CA LEU A 425 -28.61 -26.29 4.69
C LEU A 425 -28.95 -25.77 6.10
N THR A 426 -29.12 -24.46 6.22
CA THR A 426 -29.42 -23.78 7.49
C THR A 426 -30.82 -24.13 8.03
N ALA A 427 -31.81 -24.27 7.14
CA ALA A 427 -33.16 -24.73 7.49
C ALA A 427 -33.18 -26.12 8.16
N ARG A 428 -32.24 -27.01 7.80
CA ARG A 428 -32.17 -28.38 8.30
C ARG A 428 -31.33 -28.51 9.57
N ILE A 429 -30.17 -27.85 9.63
CA ILE A 429 -29.29 -27.87 10.83
C ILE A 429 -30.00 -27.29 12.05
N SER A 430 -30.76 -26.21 11.86
CA SER A 430 -31.55 -25.57 12.93
C SER A 430 -32.68 -26.45 13.50
N LEU A 431 -33.08 -27.51 12.78
CA LEU A 431 -34.06 -28.49 13.25
C LEU A 431 -33.41 -29.70 13.91
N ALA A 432 -32.21 -30.12 13.47
CA ALA A 432 -31.45 -31.18 14.14
C ALA A 432 -31.05 -30.82 15.58
N LYS A 433 -30.97 -29.52 15.89
CA LYS A 433 -30.71 -28.98 17.23
C LYS A 433 -31.98 -28.65 18.03
N ALA A 434 -33.18 -28.87 17.47
CA ALA A 434 -34.41 -28.72 18.24
C ALA A 434 -34.53 -29.93 19.18
N PRO A 435 -34.57 -29.76 20.51
CA PRO A 435 -34.68 -30.89 21.43
C PRO A 435 -35.97 -31.65 21.11
N THR A 436 -35.81 -32.93 20.77
CA THR A 436 -36.90 -33.90 20.62
C THR A 436 -37.61 -34.03 21.95
N ALA A 437 -38.67 -33.25 22.13
CA ALA A 437 -39.62 -33.44 23.21
C ALA A 437 -40.55 -34.62 22.84
N GLU A 438 -40.10 -35.85 23.10
CA GLU A 438 -40.99 -37.00 23.23
C GLU A 438 -40.65 -37.88 24.44
N ARG A 439 -41.64 -37.95 25.33
CA ARG A 439 -42.06 -39.11 26.13
C ARG A 439 -41.13 -39.63 27.22
N THR A 440 -41.38 -39.17 28.45
CA THR A 440 -41.62 -40.05 29.61
C THR A 440 -42.52 -39.34 30.62
N GLY A 441 -43.57 -40.03 31.05
CA GLY A 441 -44.52 -39.54 32.04
C GLY A 441 -44.05 -39.69 33.49
N ALA A 442 -44.81 -39.03 34.36
CA ALA A 442 -44.92 -39.22 35.82
C ALA A 442 -43.71 -38.84 36.69
N LYS A 443 -43.76 -37.68 37.34
CA LYS A 443 -44.39 -37.50 38.66
C LYS A 443 -44.25 -36.06 39.12
N GLN A 444 -45.37 -35.53 39.60
CA GLN A 444 -45.55 -34.22 40.18
C GLN A 444 -45.20 -34.25 41.67
N VAL A 445 -44.32 -33.36 42.14
CA VAL A 445 -44.22 -32.91 43.53
C VAL A 445 -43.87 -31.42 43.51
N ASP A 446 -44.62 -30.64 44.29
CA ASP A 446 -44.69 -29.18 44.31
C ASP A 446 -43.49 -28.49 45.03
N ALA A 447 -42.94 -27.47 44.34
CA ALA A 447 -42.48 -26.10 44.71
C ALA A 447 -41.87 -25.75 46.12
N PRO A 448 -41.22 -24.57 46.35
CA PRO A 448 -40.87 -23.44 45.44
C PRO A 448 -39.43 -22.88 45.59
N GLY A 449 -38.95 -22.09 44.62
CA GLY A 449 -38.00 -21.00 44.88
C GLY A 449 -36.83 -20.82 43.89
N ALA A 450 -36.64 -19.56 43.49
CA ALA A 450 -35.45 -18.96 42.88
C ALA A 450 -35.27 -19.07 41.35
N SER A 451 -35.72 -17.99 40.70
CA SER A 451 -34.90 -17.13 39.84
C SER A 451 -34.27 -17.71 38.56
N GLN A 452 -34.86 -17.27 37.44
CA GLN A 452 -34.20 -16.84 36.20
C GLN A 452 -32.67 -17.00 36.19
N HIS A 453 -32.10 -17.80 35.28
CA HIS A 453 -30.88 -17.47 34.54
C HIS A 453 -30.97 -18.12 33.16
N ALA A 454 -30.63 -17.31 32.15
CA ALA A 454 -30.64 -17.68 30.75
C ALA A 454 -29.68 -18.84 30.47
N ALA A 455 -30.00 -19.67 29.48
CA ALA A 455 -29.12 -20.72 29.01
C ALA A 455 -27.86 -20.09 28.40
N ASP A 456 -26.74 -20.22 29.11
CA ASP A 456 -25.41 -19.84 28.61
C ASP A 456 -25.03 -20.69 27.38
N PRO A 457 -24.29 -20.12 26.41
CA PRO A 457 -23.69 -20.89 25.33
C PRO A 457 -22.77 -21.97 25.91
N ALA A 458 -22.65 -23.10 25.21
CA ALA A 458 -21.76 -24.19 25.63
C ALA A 458 -20.36 -23.61 25.93
N PRO A 459 -19.78 -23.92 27.11
CA PRO A 459 -18.53 -23.32 27.54
C PRO A 459 -17.43 -23.61 26.53
N SER A 460 -16.59 -22.63 26.28
CA SER A 460 -15.37 -22.84 25.52
C SER A 460 -14.53 -23.94 26.19
N ALA A 461 -13.71 -24.66 25.40
CA ALA A 461 -12.81 -25.69 25.94
C ALA A 461 -11.81 -25.16 26.98
N GLU A 462 -11.73 -23.84 27.20
CA GLU A 462 -10.97 -23.20 28.26
C GLU A 462 -11.81 -23.03 29.54
N GLU A 463 -13.06 -22.57 29.41
CA GLU A 463 -14.02 -22.49 30.52
C GLU A 463 -14.34 -23.86 31.12
N GLU A 464 -14.36 -24.93 30.31
CA GLU A 464 -14.52 -26.30 30.80
C GLU A 464 -13.36 -26.75 31.72
N LEU A 465 -12.12 -26.36 31.41
CA LEU A 465 -10.95 -26.71 32.21
C LEU A 465 -10.91 -25.93 33.53
N ASP A 466 -11.26 -24.64 33.49
CA ASP A 466 -11.36 -23.80 34.68
C ASP A 466 -12.51 -24.26 35.60
N LEU A 467 -13.65 -24.64 35.02
CA LEU A 467 -14.77 -25.23 35.76
C LEU A 467 -14.36 -26.57 36.37
N ALA A 468 -13.71 -27.46 35.61
CA ALA A 468 -13.22 -28.74 36.11
C ALA A 468 -12.23 -28.56 37.27
N PHE A 469 -11.30 -27.60 37.19
CA PHE A 469 -10.40 -27.28 38.30
C PHE A 469 -11.16 -26.74 39.52
N SER A 470 -12.16 -25.88 39.32
CA SER A 470 -12.96 -25.29 40.39
C SER A 470 -13.80 -26.30 41.17
N VAL A 471 -14.24 -27.37 40.51
CA VAL A 471 -14.97 -28.50 41.10
C VAL A 471 -14.00 -29.45 41.81
N LEU A 472 -12.92 -29.86 41.14
CA LEU A 472 -11.95 -30.82 41.68
C LEU A 472 -11.23 -30.31 42.93
N ARG A 473 -10.97 -29.00 43.04
CA ARG A 473 -10.33 -28.42 44.25
C ARG A 473 -11.20 -28.49 45.51
N GLN A 474 -12.51 -28.73 45.37
CA GLN A 474 -13.46 -28.81 46.49
C GLN A 474 -13.72 -30.26 46.93
N GLN A 475 -13.21 -31.25 46.19
CA GLN A 475 -13.40 -32.67 46.49
C GLN A 475 -12.34 -33.19 47.45
N VAL A 476 -12.68 -34.26 48.19
CA VAL A 476 -11.74 -34.93 49.10
C VAL A 476 -10.57 -35.52 48.28
N PRO A 477 -9.30 -35.30 48.67
CA PRO A 477 -8.16 -35.74 47.88
C PRO A 477 -8.10 -37.26 47.71
N SER A 478 -8.45 -37.73 46.51
CA SER A 478 -8.30 -39.14 46.10
C SER A 478 -7.25 -39.27 45.00
N GLN A 479 -6.76 -40.49 44.76
CA GLN A 479 -5.78 -40.78 43.70
C GLN A 479 -6.27 -40.30 42.32
N GLN A 480 -7.59 -40.43 42.07
CA GLN A 480 -8.25 -40.06 40.82
C GLN A 480 -8.36 -38.53 40.66
N VAL A 481 -8.60 -37.80 41.75
CA VAL A 481 -8.62 -36.33 41.76
C VAL A 481 -7.21 -35.78 41.47
N LYS A 482 -6.17 -36.37 42.08
CA LYS A 482 -4.76 -35.98 41.82
C LYS A 482 -4.37 -36.18 40.35
N GLU A 483 -4.81 -37.28 39.73
CA GLU A 483 -4.54 -37.56 38.31
C GLU A 483 -5.20 -36.54 37.38
N ARG A 484 -6.50 -36.24 37.59
CA ARG A 484 -7.19 -35.23 36.77
C ARG A 484 -6.65 -33.82 36.97
N LEU A 485 -6.30 -33.42 38.20
CA LEU A 485 -5.65 -32.14 38.45
C LEU A 485 -4.31 -32.02 37.71
N TYR A 486 -3.52 -33.10 37.68
CA TYR A 486 -2.25 -33.11 36.96
C TYR A 486 -2.42 -33.03 35.44
N GLU A 487 -3.44 -33.69 34.87
CA GLU A 487 -3.76 -33.59 33.44
C GLU A 487 -4.27 -32.20 33.04
N ILE A 488 -5.13 -31.58 33.86
CA ILE A 488 -5.58 -30.20 33.64
C ILE A 488 -4.38 -29.24 33.62
N ALA A 489 -3.43 -29.41 34.54
CA ALA A 489 -2.19 -28.63 34.54
C ALA A 489 -1.35 -28.82 33.26
N LEU A 490 -1.26 -30.04 32.74
CA LEU A 490 -0.55 -30.33 31.50
C LEU A 490 -1.25 -29.73 30.28
N GLU A 491 -2.58 -29.73 30.26
CA GLU A 491 -3.37 -29.16 29.17
C GLU A 491 -3.24 -27.63 29.12
N HIS A 492 -3.29 -26.94 30.28
CA HIS A 492 -2.97 -25.51 30.35
C HIS A 492 -1.52 -25.22 29.92
N ALA A 493 -0.57 -26.08 30.29
CA ALA A 493 0.82 -25.93 29.86
C ALA A 493 1.00 -26.14 28.34
N ARG A 494 0.28 -27.08 27.72
CA ARG A 494 0.26 -27.27 26.26
C ARG A 494 -0.30 -26.07 25.52
N ARG A 495 -1.31 -25.41 26.10
CA ARG A 495 -1.93 -24.19 25.56
C ARG A 495 -1.16 -22.90 25.88
N ARG A 496 0.02 -23.02 26.51
CA ARG A 496 0.89 -21.91 26.92
C ARG A 496 0.28 -20.94 27.97
N ASP A 497 -0.77 -21.33 28.68
CA ASP A 497 -1.27 -20.59 29.85
C ASP A 497 -0.54 -21.03 31.12
N LEU A 498 0.68 -20.52 31.28
CA LEU A 498 1.58 -20.90 32.37
C LEU A 498 1.05 -20.45 33.74
N ALA A 499 0.26 -19.37 33.80
CA ALA A 499 -0.28 -18.85 35.06
C ALA A 499 -1.39 -19.75 35.62
N LYS A 500 -2.27 -20.29 34.76
CA LYS A 500 -3.28 -21.28 35.18
C LYS A 500 -2.63 -22.63 35.49
N ALA A 501 -1.69 -23.10 34.66
CA ALA A 501 -0.95 -24.34 34.94
C ALA A 501 -0.21 -24.30 36.29
N GLU A 502 0.45 -23.19 36.60
CA GLU A 502 1.10 -22.93 37.90
C GLU A 502 0.11 -23.00 39.06
N ARG A 503 -1.07 -22.39 38.91
CA ARG A 503 -2.13 -22.39 39.94
C ARG A 503 -2.62 -23.80 40.26
N VAL A 504 -2.83 -24.63 39.24
CA VAL A 504 -3.28 -26.03 39.40
C VAL A 504 -2.16 -26.88 40.03
N LEU A 505 -0.91 -26.73 39.57
CA LEU A 505 0.24 -27.44 40.14
C LEU A 505 0.54 -27.02 41.58
N LYS A 506 0.36 -25.75 41.94
CA LYS A 506 0.53 -25.26 43.30
C LYS A 506 -0.51 -25.88 44.25
N HIS A 507 -1.74 -26.04 43.79
CA HIS A 507 -2.78 -26.73 44.55
C HIS A 507 -2.47 -28.23 44.71
N LEU A 508 -2.07 -28.90 43.62
CA LEU A 508 -1.67 -30.30 43.64
C LEU A 508 -0.46 -30.55 44.56
N ALA A 509 0.55 -29.68 44.52
CA ALA A 509 1.73 -29.75 45.38
C ALA A 509 1.40 -29.48 46.85
N GLY A 510 0.36 -28.69 47.14
CA GLY A 510 -0.16 -28.50 48.50
C GLY A 510 -0.87 -29.74 49.07
N ILE A 511 -1.39 -30.61 48.19
CA ILE A 511 -2.02 -31.88 48.58
C ILE A 511 -0.95 -32.99 48.67
N ASP A 512 -0.06 -33.10 47.69
CA ASP A 512 0.97 -34.13 47.59
C ASP A 512 2.19 -33.60 46.82
N PRO A 513 3.24 -33.14 47.51
CA PRO A 513 4.43 -32.56 46.89
C PRO A 513 5.18 -33.50 45.94
N GLY A 514 5.08 -34.81 46.19
CA GLY A 514 5.80 -35.86 45.45
C GLY A 514 5.03 -36.41 44.24
N TYR A 515 3.75 -36.06 44.08
CA TYR A 515 2.91 -36.63 43.02
C TYR A 515 3.46 -36.29 41.63
N ARG A 516 4.00 -37.30 40.94
CA ARG A 516 4.62 -37.20 39.60
C ARG A 516 5.59 -36.01 39.44
N ARG A 517 6.35 -35.69 40.49
CA ARG A 517 7.30 -34.55 40.53
C ARG A 517 6.65 -33.19 40.24
N ALA A 518 5.41 -32.98 40.68
CA ALA A 518 4.68 -31.72 40.53
C ALA A 518 5.43 -30.52 41.12
N GLY A 519 6.13 -30.70 42.26
CA GLY A 519 6.95 -29.66 42.87
C GLY A 519 8.12 -29.18 42.01
N GLU A 520 8.84 -30.08 41.33
CA GLU A 520 9.93 -29.73 40.41
C GLU A 520 9.42 -28.98 39.18
N LYS A 521 8.26 -29.41 38.64
CA LYS A 521 7.61 -28.72 37.52
C LYS A 521 7.10 -27.33 37.89
N LEU A 522 6.59 -27.16 39.11
CA LEU A 522 6.16 -25.86 39.63
C LEU A 522 7.35 -24.89 39.72
N GLN A 523 8.51 -25.35 40.22
CA GLN A 523 9.72 -24.52 40.26
C GLN A 523 10.21 -24.14 38.85
N LYS A 524 10.17 -25.07 37.90
CA LYS A 524 10.55 -24.81 36.50
C LYS A 524 9.62 -23.79 35.83
N LEU A 525 8.30 -23.89 36.06
CA LEU A 525 7.29 -22.95 35.56
C LEU A 525 7.38 -21.57 36.21
N ALA A 526 7.63 -21.51 37.52
CA ALA A 526 7.83 -20.25 38.25
C ALA A 526 9.09 -19.50 37.74
N GLY A 527 10.18 -20.23 37.45
CA GLY A 527 11.38 -19.67 36.84
C GLY A 527 11.18 -19.19 35.39
N MET A 528 10.33 -19.86 34.61
CA MET A 528 9.93 -19.38 33.28
C MET A 528 9.11 -18.08 33.37
N ARG A 529 8.24 -17.95 34.37
CA ARG A 529 7.43 -16.75 34.58
C ARG A 529 8.24 -15.54 35.07
N SER A 530 9.26 -15.74 35.93
CA SER A 530 10.11 -14.63 36.38
C SER A 530 10.92 -14.01 35.24
N ASN A 531 11.19 -14.76 34.17
CA ASN A 531 11.86 -14.27 32.97
C ASN A 531 10.92 -13.53 32.00
N LEU A 532 9.61 -13.46 32.31
CA LEU A 532 8.55 -12.92 31.45
C LEU A 532 7.77 -11.75 32.08
N ALA A 533 8.15 -11.25 33.26
CA ALA A 533 7.49 -10.11 33.91
C ALA A 533 8.16 -8.76 33.53
N PRO A 534 7.42 -7.75 33.06
CA PRO A 534 7.95 -6.39 32.89
C PRO A 534 8.05 -5.68 34.24
N ALA A 535 9.19 -5.02 34.47
CA ALA A 535 9.45 -4.20 35.63
C ALA A 535 8.51 -2.98 35.66
N ALA A 536 7.61 -2.94 36.66
CA ALA A 536 6.92 -1.72 37.07
C ALA A 536 7.71 -1.05 38.21
N SER A 537 7.65 0.28 38.20
CA SER A 537 8.51 1.24 38.88
C SER A 537 8.43 1.27 40.42
N SER A 538 9.59 1.50 41.04
CA SER A 538 9.71 2.26 42.29
C SER A 538 11.05 3.02 42.28
N GLY A 539 10.99 4.35 42.29
CA GLY A 539 12.17 5.22 42.37
C GLY A 539 12.57 5.51 43.81
N ALA A 540 13.89 5.60 44.05
CA ALA A 540 14.60 6.69 44.75
C ALA A 540 16.03 6.27 45.16
N ALA A 541 17.00 7.05 44.64
CA ALA A 541 18.32 7.43 45.15
C ALA A 541 19.25 6.49 45.96
N ALA A 542 20.51 6.50 45.49
CA ALA A 542 21.80 6.49 46.19
C ALA A 542 22.56 5.15 46.42
N GLY A 543 23.79 5.10 45.89
CA GLY A 543 24.91 4.34 46.44
C GLY A 543 25.44 3.14 45.63
N THR A 544 26.42 3.35 44.75
CA THR A 544 27.41 2.34 44.33
C THR A 544 28.25 1.90 45.56
N PRO A 545 28.96 0.73 45.61
CA PRO A 545 29.30 -0.16 44.50
C PRO A 545 29.23 -1.69 44.78
N GLY A 546 29.18 -2.46 43.69
CA GLY A 546 29.80 -3.79 43.61
C GLY A 546 28.89 -5.01 43.75
N MET A 547 28.36 -5.49 42.63
CA MET A 547 28.27 -6.93 42.36
C MET A 547 28.11 -7.12 40.85
N ARG A 548 29.17 -7.61 40.20
CA ARG A 548 29.14 -8.01 38.79
C ARG A 548 28.12 -9.14 38.61
N PRO A 549 27.17 -9.09 37.66
CA PRO A 549 26.38 -10.26 37.35
C PRO A 549 27.29 -11.23 36.59
N VAL A 550 27.52 -12.39 37.22
CA VAL A 550 28.09 -13.57 36.59
C VAL A 550 27.11 -14.01 35.52
N LEU A 551 27.40 -13.66 34.27
CA LEU A 551 26.81 -14.31 33.11
C LEU A 551 27.32 -15.75 33.13
N GLN A 552 26.43 -16.70 33.44
CA GLN A 552 26.68 -18.08 33.02
C GLN A 552 26.54 -18.13 31.50
N PRO A 553 27.51 -18.76 30.80
CA PRO A 553 27.60 -18.70 29.36
C PRO A 553 26.44 -19.49 28.77
N MET A 554 25.53 -18.80 28.09
CA MET A 554 24.85 -19.43 26.95
C MET A 554 25.95 -19.90 26.00
N MET A 555 25.94 -21.18 25.63
CA MET A 555 26.90 -21.82 24.73
C MET A 555 27.37 -20.83 23.65
N GLU A 556 28.66 -20.47 23.71
CA GLU A 556 29.28 -19.64 22.68
C GLU A 556 29.18 -20.38 21.34
N PRO A 557 28.57 -19.79 20.28
CA PRO A 557 28.82 -20.27 18.94
C PRO A 557 30.33 -20.10 18.67
N PRO A 558 30.97 -21.02 17.94
CA PRO A 558 32.42 -21.05 17.84
C PRO A 558 32.93 -19.70 17.33
N VAL A 559 33.93 -19.14 18.00
CA VAL A 559 34.70 -18.03 17.45
C VAL A 559 35.38 -18.58 16.21
N LEU A 560 34.81 -18.33 15.03
CA LEU A 560 35.29 -18.83 13.74
C LEU A 560 36.61 -18.18 13.29
N GLN A 561 37.34 -17.50 14.19
CA GLN A 561 38.59 -16.82 13.91
C GLN A 561 39.64 -17.79 13.36
N GLY A 562 40.10 -17.55 12.14
CA GLY A 562 41.00 -18.44 11.41
C GLY A 562 40.31 -19.56 10.60
N GLN A 563 39.00 -19.75 10.77
CA GLN A 563 38.19 -20.66 9.94
C GLN A 563 37.74 -19.95 8.65
N THR A 564 37.28 -20.75 7.68
CA THR A 564 36.75 -20.25 6.40
C THR A 564 35.25 -20.40 6.35
N ILE A 565 34.56 -19.38 5.83
CA ILE A 565 33.14 -19.46 5.45
C ILE A 565 33.06 -19.25 3.95
N GLY A 566 32.61 -20.27 3.23
CA GLY A 566 32.74 -20.34 1.78
C GLY A 566 34.22 -20.25 1.39
N ARG A 567 34.61 -19.16 0.71
CA ARG A 567 36.03 -18.89 0.37
C ARG A 567 36.74 -17.91 1.30
N TYR A 568 36.02 -17.26 2.20
CA TYR A 568 36.54 -16.12 2.95
C TYR A 568 37.14 -16.58 4.28
N ARG A 569 38.33 -16.08 4.61
CA ARG A 569 38.97 -16.35 5.90
C ARG A 569 38.46 -15.35 6.94
N ILE A 570 37.94 -15.84 8.05
CA ILE A 570 37.42 -14.99 9.13
C ILE A 570 38.58 -14.46 9.99
N GLU A 571 38.63 -13.15 10.17
CA GLU A 571 39.63 -12.46 10.99
C GLU A 571 39.09 -12.19 12.41
N GLU A 572 37.92 -11.58 12.54
CA GLU A 572 37.30 -11.27 13.84
C GLU A 572 35.78 -11.04 13.71
N ALA A 573 35.03 -11.09 14.82
CA ALA A 573 33.62 -10.72 14.85
C ALA A 573 33.47 -9.22 15.09
N ILE A 574 32.78 -8.51 14.18
CA ILE A 574 32.61 -7.04 14.22
C ILE A 574 31.20 -6.61 14.65
N GLY A 575 30.23 -7.52 14.65
CA GLY A 575 28.88 -7.24 15.12
C GLY A 575 28.08 -8.51 15.43
N ARG A 576 27.18 -8.43 16.42
CA ARG A 576 26.24 -9.51 16.78
C ARG A 576 24.83 -8.95 16.87
N GLY A 577 23.93 -9.47 16.05
CA GLY A 577 22.49 -9.24 16.12
C GLY A 577 21.77 -10.39 16.82
N ALA A 578 20.44 -10.31 16.89
CA ALA A 578 19.60 -11.35 17.49
C ALA A 578 19.65 -12.69 16.73
N MET A 579 19.88 -12.65 15.41
CA MET A 579 19.77 -13.80 14.50
C MET A 579 20.99 -13.97 13.58
N ALA A 580 21.86 -12.96 13.54
CA ALA A 580 22.95 -12.89 12.59
C ALA A 580 24.22 -12.40 13.28
N THR A 581 25.36 -12.96 12.89
CA THR A 581 26.68 -12.48 13.30
C THR A 581 27.41 -11.91 12.10
N VAL A 582 28.08 -10.79 12.26
CA VAL A 582 28.88 -10.13 11.22
C VAL A 582 30.35 -10.25 11.59
N TYR A 583 31.13 -10.81 10.68
CA TYR A 583 32.57 -11.00 10.80
C TYR A 583 33.33 -10.10 9.84
N LEU A 584 34.49 -9.61 10.25
CA LEU A 584 35.51 -9.15 9.31
C LEU A 584 36.23 -10.38 8.75
N GLY A 585 36.41 -10.42 7.44
CA GLY A 585 37.17 -11.46 6.79
C GLY A 585 37.97 -10.97 5.59
N LEU A 586 38.76 -11.88 5.03
CA LEU A 586 39.64 -11.63 3.90
C LEU A 586 39.25 -12.55 2.74
N ASP A 587 39.03 -11.97 1.56
CA ASP A 587 38.96 -12.74 0.31
C ASP A 587 40.38 -13.12 -0.13
N PRO A 588 40.75 -14.41 -0.08
CA PRO A 588 42.12 -14.85 -0.37
C PRO A 588 42.49 -14.73 -1.85
N LYS A 589 41.52 -14.63 -2.78
CA LYS A 589 41.81 -14.56 -4.23
C LYS A 589 42.33 -13.19 -4.65
N ILE A 590 41.79 -12.13 -4.05
CA ILE A 590 42.07 -10.74 -4.42
C ILE A 590 42.64 -9.92 -3.25
N ASN A 591 42.88 -10.56 -2.11
CA ASN A 591 43.44 -9.95 -0.90
C ASN A 591 42.66 -8.71 -0.42
N ARG A 592 41.33 -8.83 -0.37
CA ARG A 592 40.41 -7.74 -0.01
C ARG A 592 39.69 -8.04 1.30
N ARG A 593 39.62 -7.05 2.20
CA ARG A 593 38.80 -7.12 3.41
C ARG A 593 37.31 -6.99 3.07
N VAL A 594 36.50 -7.85 3.67
CA VAL A 594 35.05 -7.95 3.47
C VAL A 594 34.34 -8.11 4.81
N ALA A 595 33.09 -7.65 4.89
CA ALA A 595 32.21 -7.99 5.99
C ALA A 595 31.39 -9.23 5.60
N ILE A 596 31.27 -10.21 6.49
CA ILE A 596 30.59 -11.48 6.24
C ILE A 596 29.49 -11.64 7.27
N LYS A 597 28.24 -11.53 6.83
CA LYS A 597 27.08 -11.75 7.69
C LYS A 597 26.63 -13.20 7.57
N THR A 598 26.51 -13.89 8.69
CA THR A 598 26.10 -15.29 8.78
C THR A 598 24.76 -15.39 9.51
N ILE A 599 23.86 -16.23 8.99
CA ILE A 599 22.55 -16.50 9.60
C ILE A 599 22.43 -18.00 9.86
N ALA A 600 22.10 -18.37 11.10
CA ALA A 600 21.88 -19.76 11.50
C ALA A 600 20.40 -20.13 11.28
N LEU A 601 20.03 -20.36 10.02
CA LEU A 601 18.63 -20.63 9.63
C LEU A 601 18.04 -21.87 10.34
N ALA A 602 18.88 -22.87 10.65
CA ALA A 602 18.46 -24.12 11.30
C ALA A 602 17.91 -23.95 12.73
N ASP A 603 18.28 -22.87 13.41
CA ASP A 603 17.81 -22.60 14.78
C ASP A 603 16.41 -21.95 14.79
N GLU A 604 15.97 -21.41 13.66
CA GLU A 604 14.78 -20.55 13.58
C GLU A 604 13.59 -21.17 12.85
N PHE A 605 13.86 -22.05 11.88
CA PHE A 605 12.85 -22.68 11.02
C PHE A 605 12.74 -24.19 11.30
N ASP A 606 11.56 -24.77 11.08
CA ASP A 606 11.38 -26.24 11.14
C ASP A 606 11.98 -26.89 9.89
N ASP A 607 12.36 -28.17 9.99
CA ASP A 607 13.00 -28.92 8.88
C ASP A 607 12.20 -28.87 7.56
N SER A 608 10.88 -28.72 7.62
CA SER A 608 10.00 -28.57 6.46
C SER A 608 10.06 -27.20 5.77
N ASP A 609 10.45 -26.15 6.51
CA ASP A 609 10.44 -24.75 6.03
C ASP A 609 11.85 -24.21 5.76
N LEU A 610 12.88 -24.94 6.23
CA LEU A 610 14.29 -24.59 6.11
C LEU A 610 14.75 -24.38 4.67
N ASP A 611 14.37 -25.28 3.75
CA ASP A 611 14.77 -25.18 2.34
C ASP A 611 14.08 -24.00 1.63
N ASN A 612 12.85 -23.69 2.01
CA ASN A 612 12.12 -22.53 1.49
C ASN A 612 12.73 -21.21 2.00
N ALA A 613 13.09 -21.15 3.28
CA ALA A 613 13.76 -19.99 3.89
C ALA A 613 15.15 -19.75 3.26
N ARG A 614 15.93 -20.82 3.04
CA ARG A 614 17.22 -20.76 2.33
C ARG A 614 17.07 -20.21 0.91
N ALA A 615 16.17 -20.79 0.13
CA ALA A 615 15.95 -20.37 -1.25
C ALA A 615 15.45 -18.92 -1.34
N GLN A 616 14.65 -18.46 -0.37
CA GLN A 616 14.22 -17.07 -0.30
C GLN A 616 15.36 -16.14 0.11
N PHE A 617 16.23 -16.53 1.06
CA PHE A 617 17.42 -15.76 1.43
C PHE A 617 18.35 -15.50 0.25
N LEU A 618 18.67 -16.54 -0.53
CA LEU A 618 19.53 -16.41 -1.70
C LEU A 618 18.92 -15.50 -2.78
N ARG A 619 17.62 -15.63 -3.07
CA ARG A 619 16.92 -14.76 -4.04
C ARG A 619 16.91 -13.29 -3.63
N GLU A 620 16.75 -13.01 -2.34
CA GLU A 620 16.77 -11.64 -1.82
C GLU A 620 18.20 -11.06 -1.85
N ALA A 621 19.21 -11.87 -1.50
CA ALA A 621 20.61 -11.50 -1.62
C ALA A 621 21.01 -11.20 -3.07
N GLU A 622 20.55 -12.00 -4.04
CA GLU A 622 20.75 -11.76 -5.47
C GLU A 622 20.09 -10.46 -5.95
N SER A 623 18.89 -10.15 -5.44
CA SER A 623 18.17 -8.93 -5.80
C SER A 623 18.88 -7.69 -5.26
N ALA A 624 19.32 -7.73 -3.99
CA ALA A 624 20.09 -6.66 -3.38
C ALA A 624 21.52 -6.53 -3.99
N GLY A 625 22.12 -7.63 -4.45
CA GLY A 625 23.44 -7.62 -5.08
C GLY A 625 23.54 -6.90 -6.42
N ARG A 626 22.40 -6.57 -7.05
CA ARG A 626 22.36 -5.76 -8.27
C ARG A 626 22.52 -4.26 -8.00
N LEU A 627 22.35 -3.83 -6.74
CA LEU A 627 22.46 -2.44 -6.37
C LEU A 627 23.93 -2.00 -6.37
N ASN A 628 24.24 -0.94 -7.10
CA ASN A 628 25.57 -0.33 -7.10
C ASN A 628 25.42 1.19 -6.94
N HIS A 629 25.58 1.67 -5.71
CA HIS A 629 25.41 3.08 -5.37
C HIS A 629 26.39 3.49 -4.27
N PRO A 630 27.00 4.69 -4.32
CA PRO A 630 28.01 5.12 -3.34
C PRO A 630 27.50 5.12 -1.88
N HIS A 631 26.19 5.29 -1.68
CA HIS A 631 25.54 5.28 -0.37
C HIS A 631 24.82 3.96 -0.02
N ILE A 632 25.13 2.87 -0.73
CA ILE A 632 24.65 1.52 -0.41
C ILE A 632 25.88 0.61 -0.23
N ILE A 633 25.81 -0.32 0.71
CA ILE A 633 26.83 -1.36 0.90
C ILE A 633 26.71 -2.36 -0.24
N ASN A 634 27.79 -2.53 -1.00
CA ASN A 634 27.79 -3.47 -2.11
C ASN A 634 27.91 -4.91 -1.60
N ILE A 635 27.04 -5.79 -2.10
CA ILE A 635 27.12 -7.23 -1.87
C ILE A 635 28.03 -7.84 -2.93
N TYR A 636 28.99 -8.64 -2.51
CA TYR A 636 29.94 -9.29 -3.41
C TYR A 636 29.61 -10.74 -3.70
N ASP A 637 29.04 -11.44 -2.72
CA ASP A 637 28.83 -12.89 -2.78
C ASP A 637 27.78 -13.31 -1.76
N ALA A 638 27.04 -14.37 -2.06
CA ALA A 638 26.09 -14.99 -1.16
C ALA A 638 26.14 -16.50 -1.37
N GLY A 639 26.02 -17.27 -0.30
CA GLY A 639 26.07 -18.72 -0.41
C GLY A 639 25.80 -19.44 0.89
N GLU A 640 26.07 -20.74 0.87
CA GLU A 640 25.86 -21.63 1.99
C GLU A 640 27.16 -22.34 2.33
N ASP A 641 27.39 -22.53 3.63
CA ASP A 641 28.48 -23.36 4.14
C ASP A 641 27.95 -24.20 5.31
N GLY A 642 27.69 -25.48 5.05
CA GLY A 642 27.02 -26.38 5.98
C GLY A 642 25.58 -25.97 6.29
N GLN A 643 25.30 -25.59 7.53
CA GLN A 643 23.97 -25.15 8.00
C GLN A 643 23.84 -23.63 8.10
N VAL A 644 24.87 -22.89 7.65
CA VAL A 644 24.96 -21.44 7.78
C VAL A 644 24.85 -20.81 6.40
N ALA A 645 23.89 -19.91 6.23
CA ALA A 645 23.85 -19.03 5.07
C ALA A 645 24.73 -17.81 5.33
N TYR A 646 25.51 -17.38 4.33
CA TYR A 646 26.40 -16.24 4.46
C TYR A 646 26.22 -15.23 3.33
N LEU A 647 26.52 -13.97 3.65
CA LEU A 647 26.55 -12.83 2.73
C LEU A 647 27.88 -12.10 2.90
N ALA A 648 28.71 -12.09 1.86
CA ALA A 648 29.94 -11.31 1.83
C ALA A 648 29.69 -9.96 1.15
N MET A 649 30.03 -8.88 1.84
CA MET A 649 29.73 -7.51 1.44
C MET A 649 30.92 -6.58 1.70
N GLU A 650 30.81 -5.36 1.17
CA GLU A 650 31.75 -4.28 1.42
C GLU A 650 31.96 -4.07 2.92
N TYR A 651 33.21 -4.12 3.37
CA TYR A 651 33.57 -3.68 4.71
C TYR A 651 33.66 -2.16 4.73
N PHE A 652 32.77 -1.52 5.49
CA PHE A 652 32.74 -0.06 5.66
C PHE A 652 33.12 0.30 7.11
N PRO A 653 34.20 1.07 7.35
CA PRO A 653 34.70 1.37 8.69
C PRO A 653 33.91 2.49 9.42
N GLY A 654 32.61 2.65 9.13
CA GLY A 654 31.73 3.64 9.77
C GLY A 654 31.04 3.12 11.02
N LYS A 655 30.45 4.03 11.82
CA LYS A 655 29.59 3.68 12.96
C LYS A 655 28.11 3.71 12.55
N PRO A 656 27.26 2.81 13.08
CA PRO A 656 25.83 2.90 12.82
C PRO A 656 25.24 4.19 13.43
N LEU A 657 24.20 4.74 12.81
CA LEU A 657 23.52 5.93 13.29
C LEU A 657 22.86 5.73 14.66
N SER A 658 22.64 4.48 15.09
CA SER A 658 22.22 4.15 16.46
C SER A 658 23.21 4.59 17.55
N HIS A 659 24.46 4.87 17.21
CA HIS A 659 25.42 5.51 18.12
C HIS A 659 25.04 6.98 18.37
N TYR A 660 24.44 7.66 17.38
CA TYR A 660 24.13 9.09 17.42
C TYR A 660 22.70 9.43 17.83
N VAL A 661 21.96 8.49 18.43
CA VAL A 661 20.61 8.75 18.98
C VAL A 661 20.60 8.90 20.50
N GLN A 662 21.74 8.75 21.17
CA GLN A 662 21.85 8.88 22.63
C GLN A 662 22.02 10.35 23.03
N GLN A 663 21.45 10.75 24.18
CA GLN A 663 21.68 12.08 24.75
C GLN A 663 23.18 12.31 24.98
N GLY A 664 23.69 13.44 24.49
CA GLY A 664 25.12 13.78 24.50
C GLY A 664 25.92 13.30 23.28
N GLN A 665 25.33 12.48 22.40
CA GLN A 665 25.97 12.02 21.15
C GLN A 665 25.18 12.39 19.89
N LEU A 666 24.16 13.24 20.00
CA LEU A 666 23.39 13.72 18.86
C LEU A 666 24.29 14.49 17.88
N LEU A 667 24.08 14.26 16.59
CA LEU A 667 24.76 15.01 15.54
C LEU A 667 24.17 16.43 15.41
N PRO A 668 24.95 17.40 14.91
CA PRO A 668 24.42 18.71 14.55
C PRO A 668 23.26 18.60 13.56
N VAL A 669 22.23 19.43 13.73
CA VAL A 669 20.99 19.37 12.92
C VAL A 669 21.29 19.42 11.42
N HIS A 670 22.12 20.36 10.97
CA HIS A 670 22.51 20.47 9.56
C HIS A 670 23.08 19.15 9.02
N ARG A 671 23.90 18.45 9.82
CA ARG A 671 24.52 17.18 9.45
C ARG A 671 23.48 16.07 9.36
N VAL A 672 22.54 16.02 10.30
CA VAL A 672 21.42 15.06 10.25
C VAL A 672 20.63 15.24 8.94
N LEU A 673 20.32 16.47 8.56
CA LEU A 673 19.55 16.73 7.32
C LEU A 673 20.32 16.34 6.06
N GLU A 674 21.62 16.63 6.00
CA GLU A 674 22.48 16.22 4.88
C GLU A 674 22.55 14.69 4.76
N LEU A 675 22.78 13.99 5.87
CA LEU A 675 22.86 12.53 5.92
C LEU A 675 21.53 11.88 5.52
N MET A 676 20.41 12.38 6.04
CA MET A 676 19.08 11.86 5.71
C MET A 676 18.70 12.16 4.26
N ALA A 677 19.14 13.28 3.68
CA ALA A 677 18.95 13.55 2.25
C ALA A 677 19.72 12.54 1.37
N ARG A 678 20.99 12.23 1.71
CA ARG A 678 21.79 11.20 1.01
C ARG A 678 21.17 9.81 1.15
N ALA A 679 20.65 9.46 2.34
CA ALA A 679 19.96 8.21 2.57
C ALA A 679 18.65 8.11 1.76
N ALA A 680 17.87 9.19 1.68
CA ALA A 680 16.65 9.24 0.89
C ALA A 680 16.93 9.08 -0.62
N GLU A 681 18.03 9.64 -1.14
CA GLU A 681 18.46 9.42 -2.52
C GLU A 681 18.90 7.98 -2.78
N ALA A 682 19.63 7.37 -1.85
CA ALA A 682 20.03 5.97 -1.95
C ALA A 682 18.80 5.04 -1.99
N LEU A 683 17.79 5.31 -1.15
CA LEU A 683 16.52 4.58 -1.18
C LEU A 683 15.78 4.79 -2.50
N HIS A 684 15.75 6.03 -3.02
CA HIS A 684 15.15 6.30 -4.33
C HIS A 684 15.82 5.50 -5.45
N TYR A 685 17.14 5.40 -5.45
CA TYR A 685 17.88 4.56 -6.39
C TYR A 685 17.46 3.08 -6.28
N ALA A 686 17.43 2.54 -5.06
CA ALA A 686 17.02 1.15 -4.83
C ALA A 686 15.57 0.89 -5.28
N HIS A 687 14.64 1.81 -4.99
CA HIS A 687 13.24 1.73 -5.41
C HIS A 687 13.10 1.75 -6.94
N GLY A 688 13.94 2.53 -7.63
CA GLY A 688 14.01 2.53 -9.10
C GLY A 688 14.54 1.23 -9.70
N GLN A 689 15.18 0.37 -8.90
CA GLN A 689 15.59 -0.99 -9.26
C GLN A 689 14.61 -2.05 -8.72
N HIS A 690 13.42 -1.65 -8.29
CA HIS A 690 12.39 -2.50 -7.68
C HIS A 690 12.84 -3.22 -6.39
N VAL A 691 13.83 -2.68 -5.67
CA VAL A 691 14.30 -3.21 -4.38
C VAL A 691 13.81 -2.30 -3.25
N VAL A 692 12.99 -2.85 -2.34
CA VAL A 692 12.52 -2.17 -1.13
C VAL A 692 13.30 -2.69 0.07
N HIS A 693 13.76 -1.81 0.96
CA HIS A 693 14.62 -2.18 2.08
C HIS A 693 13.88 -2.88 3.22
N ARG A 694 12.71 -2.36 3.62
CA ARG A 694 11.78 -2.88 4.65
C ARG A 694 12.24 -2.85 6.11
N ASP A 695 13.49 -2.50 6.39
CA ASP A 695 14.05 -2.42 7.76
C ASP A 695 14.95 -1.20 7.91
N VAL A 696 14.50 -0.04 7.44
CA VAL A 696 15.24 1.23 7.59
C VAL A 696 15.20 1.67 9.06
N LYS A 697 16.37 1.75 9.69
CA LYS A 697 16.52 2.18 11.09
C LYS A 697 17.94 2.70 11.33
N PRO A 698 18.22 3.43 12.45
CA PRO A 698 19.55 3.94 12.74
C PRO A 698 20.65 2.86 12.77
N ALA A 699 20.31 1.61 13.12
CA ALA A 699 21.28 0.51 13.14
C ALA A 699 21.73 0.06 11.73
N ASN A 700 20.93 0.31 10.70
CA ASN A 700 21.18 -0.14 9.32
C ASN A 700 21.68 1.01 8.41
N ILE A 701 21.98 2.17 8.99
CA ILE A 701 22.61 3.30 8.29
C ILE A 701 23.94 3.56 8.96
N MET A 702 25.03 3.39 8.23
CA MET A 702 26.39 3.60 8.71
C MET A 702 26.89 4.97 8.29
N TYR A 703 27.64 5.62 9.19
CA TYR A 703 28.25 6.90 8.97
C TYR A 703 29.69 6.91 9.46
N ASP A 704 30.61 7.21 8.54
CA ASP A 704 31.99 7.52 8.84
C ASP A 704 32.17 9.04 8.89
N ARG A 705 32.59 9.54 10.06
CA ARG A 705 32.79 10.97 10.30
C ARG A 705 34.06 11.50 9.64
N ASP A 706 35.08 10.66 9.49
CA ASP A 706 36.39 11.09 9.00
C ASP A 706 36.34 11.31 7.48
N THR A 707 35.59 10.45 6.77
CA THR A 707 35.38 10.54 5.32
C THR A 707 34.06 11.22 4.93
N ASP A 708 33.24 11.65 5.90
CA ASP A 708 31.87 12.14 5.73
C ASP A 708 30.99 11.26 4.81
N THR A 709 31.17 9.94 4.88
CA THR A 709 30.47 9.00 3.99
C THR A 709 29.36 8.27 4.74
N LEU A 710 28.17 8.21 4.13
CA LEU A 710 27.03 7.43 4.61
C LEU A 710 26.80 6.24 3.70
N LYS A 711 26.50 5.08 4.29
CA LYS A 711 26.08 3.89 3.55
C LYS A 711 24.93 3.17 4.25
N ILE A 712 23.95 2.75 3.46
CA ILE A 712 22.83 1.90 3.92
C ILE A 712 23.23 0.44 3.74
N THR A 713 22.92 -0.39 4.74
CA THR A 713 23.22 -1.84 4.74
C THR A 713 21.93 -2.65 4.92
N ASP A 714 22.03 -3.98 4.81
CA ASP A 714 20.92 -4.91 5.09
C ASP A 714 19.68 -4.79 4.17
N PHE A 715 19.87 -4.44 2.90
CA PHE A 715 18.82 -4.54 1.88
C PHE A 715 18.33 -5.99 1.68
N GLY A 716 17.01 -6.19 1.58
CA GLY A 716 16.39 -7.43 1.09
C GLY A 716 16.26 -8.58 2.11
N ILE A 717 17.00 -8.60 3.22
CA ILE A 717 17.01 -9.75 4.15
C ILE A 717 15.71 -9.83 5.00
N ALA A 718 14.92 -8.75 5.07
CA ALA A 718 13.72 -8.65 5.92
C ALA A 718 12.44 -9.31 5.35
N ARG A 719 12.41 -9.76 4.09
CA ARG A 719 11.21 -10.46 3.58
C ARG A 719 11.03 -11.84 4.22
N LEU A 720 12.12 -12.47 4.66
CA LEU A 720 12.09 -13.72 5.44
C LEU A 720 11.37 -13.55 6.79
N THR A 721 11.31 -12.32 7.31
CA THR A 721 10.73 -11.99 8.62
C THR A 721 9.29 -11.50 8.54
N ASP A 722 8.90 -10.92 7.39
CA ASP A 722 7.54 -10.43 7.14
C ASP A 722 6.52 -11.55 6.84
N SER A 723 6.94 -12.65 6.20
CA SER A 723 6.05 -13.74 5.77
C SER A 723 6.01 -14.95 6.72
N SER A 724 6.88 -14.99 7.74
CA SER A 724 7.10 -16.20 8.54
C SER A 724 6.79 -15.96 10.00
N ARG A 725 5.73 -16.59 10.52
CA ARG A 725 5.61 -16.83 11.96
C ARG A 725 6.78 -17.73 12.36
N THR A 726 7.81 -17.18 12.99
CA THR A 726 8.85 -18.01 13.62
C THR A 726 8.24 -18.87 14.72
N LYS A 727 8.91 -19.95 15.14
CA LYS A 727 8.42 -20.92 16.16
C LYS A 727 7.94 -20.26 17.46
N THR A 728 8.35 -19.02 17.72
CA THR A 728 8.00 -18.21 18.90
C THR A 728 6.75 -17.34 18.72
N GLY A 729 6.22 -17.16 17.51
CA GLY A 729 5.06 -16.30 17.23
C GLY A 729 5.33 -14.80 17.40
N ILE A 730 6.60 -14.40 17.48
CA ILE A 730 7.04 -13.01 17.65
C ILE A 730 7.30 -12.43 16.26
N ILE A 731 6.71 -11.26 15.99
CA ILE A 731 7.02 -10.45 14.80
C ILE A 731 8.52 -10.13 14.85
N LEU A 732 9.27 -10.64 13.87
CA LEU A 732 10.70 -10.39 13.79
C LEU A 732 10.92 -8.94 13.34
N GLY A 733 11.39 -8.12 14.28
CA GLY A 733 11.76 -6.73 14.03
C GLY A 733 11.70 -5.89 15.29
N THR A 734 12.21 -4.66 15.21
CA THR A 734 11.92 -3.65 16.23
C THR A 734 10.69 -2.88 15.73
N PRO A 735 9.48 -3.16 16.22
CA PRO A 735 8.24 -2.58 15.68
C PRO A 735 8.25 -1.04 15.69
N SER A 736 9.10 -0.41 16.48
CA SER A 736 9.26 1.05 16.58
C SER A 736 9.55 1.79 15.27
N TYR A 737 10.03 1.12 14.21
CA TYR A 737 10.33 1.75 12.91
C TYR A 737 9.44 1.25 11.76
N MET A 738 8.56 0.27 12.01
CA MET A 738 7.69 -0.28 10.98
C MET A 738 6.64 0.74 10.55
N SER A 739 6.28 0.72 9.27
CA SER A 739 5.16 1.52 8.77
C SER A 739 3.79 0.88 9.11
N PRO A 740 2.70 1.66 9.14
CA PRO A 740 1.35 1.14 9.35
C PRO A 740 0.98 -0.01 8.41
N GLU A 741 1.37 0.08 7.14
CA GLU A 741 1.12 -0.95 6.14
C GLU A 741 1.93 -2.23 6.37
N GLN A 742 3.16 -2.13 6.91
CA GLN A 742 3.94 -3.29 7.35
C GLN A 742 3.27 -3.98 8.54
N LEU A 743 2.81 -3.20 9.53
CA LEU A 743 2.09 -3.74 10.69
C LEU A 743 0.76 -4.39 10.31
N ALA A 744 0.09 -3.88 9.27
CA ALA A 744 -1.16 -4.42 8.75
C ALA A 744 -0.97 -5.64 7.83
N GLY A 745 0.27 -5.98 7.45
CA GLY A 745 0.56 -7.04 6.47
C GLY A 745 0.05 -6.74 5.06
N THR A 746 -0.11 -5.45 4.73
CA THR A 746 -0.56 -4.97 3.42
C THR A 746 0.63 -4.71 2.49
N ASN A 747 0.40 -4.22 1.27
CA ASN A 747 1.47 -4.07 0.28
C ASN A 747 2.54 -3.06 0.73
N VAL A 748 3.78 -3.53 0.89
CA VAL A 748 4.94 -2.74 1.34
C VAL A 748 5.66 -2.17 0.12
N THR A 749 5.80 -0.85 0.05
CA THR A 749 6.39 -0.14 -1.10
C THR A 749 7.56 0.74 -0.66
N GLY A 750 8.18 1.47 -1.59
CA GLY A 750 9.21 2.45 -1.24
C GLY A 750 8.74 3.52 -0.25
N GLN A 751 7.44 3.81 -0.18
CA GLN A 751 6.87 4.74 0.81
C GLN A 751 6.93 4.20 2.25
N SER A 752 7.02 2.88 2.43
CA SER A 752 7.24 2.25 3.73
C SER A 752 8.66 2.56 4.23
N ASP A 753 9.67 2.43 3.36
CA ASP A 753 11.05 2.79 3.69
C ASP A 753 11.19 4.28 4.06
N LEU A 754 10.45 5.16 3.37
CA LEU A 754 10.44 6.58 3.70
C LEU A 754 9.85 6.82 5.09
N PHE A 755 8.73 6.18 5.44
CA PHE A 755 8.16 6.29 6.80
C PHE A 755 9.18 5.90 7.88
N SER A 756 9.85 4.77 7.68
CA SER A 756 10.91 4.29 8.58
C SER A 756 12.13 5.23 8.63
N LEU A 757 12.51 5.84 7.51
CA LEU A 757 13.52 6.92 7.46
C LEU A 757 13.03 8.16 8.22
N GLY A 758 11.74 8.47 8.18
CA GLY A 758 11.12 9.54 8.95
C GLY A 758 11.22 9.34 10.46
N ILE A 759 10.99 8.11 10.94
CA ILE A 759 11.17 7.73 12.34
C ILE A 759 12.64 7.88 12.73
N THR A 760 13.55 7.46 11.85
CA THR A 760 15.00 7.60 12.03
C THR A 760 15.41 9.07 12.13
N LEU A 761 14.92 9.93 11.24
CA LEU A 761 15.14 11.38 11.26
C LEU A 761 14.65 11.99 12.58
N TYR A 762 13.41 11.70 12.99
CA TYR A 762 12.84 12.18 14.24
C TYR A 762 13.74 11.84 15.43
N GLN A 763 14.20 10.59 15.50
CA GLN A 763 15.01 10.12 16.61
C GLN A 763 16.43 10.71 16.60
N LEU A 764 17.03 10.93 15.44
CA LEU A 764 18.34 11.59 15.35
C LEU A 764 18.29 13.06 15.78
N LEU A 765 17.13 13.72 15.61
CA LEU A 765 16.94 15.11 16.04
C LEU A 765 16.67 15.23 17.54
N THR A 766 15.90 14.31 18.11
CA THR A 766 15.36 14.41 19.48
C THR A 766 15.98 13.42 20.48
N GLY A 767 16.73 12.43 20.01
CA GLY A 767 17.24 11.30 20.80
C GLY A 767 16.17 10.27 21.20
N SER A 768 14.93 10.41 20.72
CA SER A 768 13.80 9.58 21.11
C SER A 768 12.88 9.28 19.92
N PRO A 769 12.41 8.06 19.69
CA PRO A 769 11.44 7.80 18.62
C PRO A 769 10.10 8.50 18.90
N PRO A 770 9.32 8.83 17.84
CA PRO A 770 8.03 9.51 17.94
C PRO A 770 6.96 8.70 18.68
N PHE A 771 7.02 7.37 18.60
CA PHE A 771 6.05 6.47 19.22
C PHE A 771 6.74 5.61 20.28
N ARG A 772 6.17 5.62 21.50
CA ARG A 772 6.60 4.81 22.64
C ARG A 772 5.39 4.28 23.39
N ALA A 773 5.48 3.04 23.84
CA ALA A 773 4.47 2.39 24.68
C ALA A 773 5.11 1.29 25.53
N ASP A 774 4.43 0.94 26.63
CA ASP A 774 4.89 -0.08 27.59
C ASP A 774 4.64 -1.51 27.09
N SER A 775 3.98 -1.68 25.95
CA SER A 775 3.72 -2.98 25.32
C SER A 775 3.73 -2.88 23.79
N ILE A 776 4.09 -3.99 23.13
CA ILE A 776 4.15 -4.08 21.66
C ILE A 776 2.80 -3.81 21.00
N PRO A 777 1.65 -4.39 21.44
CA PRO A 777 0.37 -4.12 20.82
C PRO A 777 -0.03 -2.65 20.90
N ARG A 778 0.27 -1.98 22.03
CA ARG A 778 0.02 -0.56 22.19
C ARG A 778 0.93 0.27 21.30
N LEU A 779 2.20 -0.10 21.17
CA LEU A 779 3.13 0.55 20.23
C LEU A 779 2.63 0.44 18.79
N MET A 780 2.14 -0.72 18.36
CA MET A 780 1.56 -0.93 17.04
C MET A 780 0.32 -0.07 16.83
N GLN A 781 -0.58 -0.01 17.82
CA GLN A 781 -1.75 0.88 17.78
C GLN A 781 -1.33 2.35 17.57
N LYS A 782 -0.31 2.83 18.31
CA LYS A 782 0.22 4.20 18.16
C LYS A 782 0.78 4.45 16.77
N ILE A 783 1.59 3.52 16.27
CA ILE A 783 2.18 3.63 14.94
C ILE A 783 1.09 3.66 13.87
N SER A 784 0.04 2.85 13.99
CA SER A 784 -1.04 2.80 12.99
C SER A 784 -2.00 3.99 13.06
N HIS A 785 -2.29 4.54 14.25
CA HIS A 785 -3.42 5.47 14.41
C HIS A 785 -3.09 6.80 15.10
N GLU A 786 -2.10 6.86 16.00
CA GLU A 786 -1.83 8.09 16.77
C GLU A 786 -0.89 9.04 16.01
N GLN A 787 -1.15 10.35 16.09
CA GLN A 787 -0.25 11.37 15.58
C GLN A 787 1.00 11.47 16.49
N HIS A 788 2.17 11.72 15.90
CA HIS A 788 3.39 11.95 16.68
C HIS A 788 3.38 13.35 17.30
N ALA A 789 4.18 13.56 18.34
CA ALA A 789 4.46 14.91 18.82
C ALA A 789 5.26 15.69 17.74
N PRO A 790 5.04 17.00 17.56
CA PRO A 790 5.93 17.83 16.77
C PRO A 790 7.36 17.81 17.34
N VAL A 791 8.38 17.83 16.48
CA VAL A 791 9.77 17.78 16.95
C VAL A 791 10.17 19.04 17.69
N THR A 792 9.59 20.19 17.31
CA THR A 792 9.81 21.48 17.98
C THR A 792 9.27 21.49 19.41
N GLN A 793 8.25 20.68 19.72
CA GLN A 793 7.76 20.51 21.10
C GLN A 793 8.68 19.64 21.95
N VAL A 794 9.41 18.71 21.34
CA VAL A 794 10.38 17.86 22.06
C VAL A 794 11.73 18.55 22.20
N ARG A 795 12.08 19.39 21.21
CA ARG A 795 13.36 20.09 21.14
C ARG A 795 13.16 21.47 20.48
N GLU A 796 13.10 22.50 21.31
CA GLU A 796 12.72 23.88 20.92
C GLU A 796 13.72 24.58 19.99
N ASP A 797 15.00 24.16 19.96
CA ASP A 797 16.03 24.74 19.08
C ASP A 797 15.92 24.29 17.60
N LEU A 798 14.92 23.47 17.27
CA LEU A 798 14.68 22.99 15.91
C LEU A 798 13.83 23.97 15.08
N PRO A 799 14.09 24.13 13.77
CA PRO A 799 13.28 24.99 12.92
C PRO A 799 11.93 24.35 12.58
N ALA A 800 10.90 25.18 12.42
CA ALA A 800 9.55 24.75 12.07
C ALA A 800 9.44 23.94 10.75
N CYS A 801 10.39 24.12 9.82
CA CYS A 801 10.42 23.30 8.60
C CYS A 801 10.61 21.81 8.86
N LEU A 802 11.11 21.40 10.03
CA LEU A 802 11.23 19.98 10.39
C LEU A 802 9.90 19.38 10.81
N ASP A 803 9.01 20.14 11.44
CA ASP A 803 7.66 19.65 11.75
C ASP A 803 6.93 19.30 10.46
N GLU A 804 6.96 20.19 9.46
CA GLU A 804 6.34 19.93 8.16
C GLU A 804 6.90 18.68 7.47
N ILE A 805 8.22 18.48 7.49
CA ILE A 805 8.87 17.32 6.87
C ILE A 805 8.51 16.03 7.62
N ILE A 806 8.50 16.07 8.95
CA ILE A 806 8.25 14.90 9.80
C ILE A 806 6.79 14.50 9.78
N ASP A 807 5.88 15.48 9.93
CA ASP A 807 4.46 15.30 9.67
C ASP A 807 4.32 14.62 8.32
N THR A 808 5.04 15.14 7.30
CA THR A 808 5.07 14.59 5.95
C THR A 808 5.41 13.11 5.89
N VAL A 809 6.62 12.78 6.27
CA VAL A 809 7.08 11.41 6.10
C VAL A 809 6.34 10.41 7.03
N LEU A 810 5.76 10.87 8.15
CA LEU A 810 5.05 10.03 9.13
C LEU A 810 3.52 9.99 8.97
N ALA A 811 2.96 10.39 7.83
CA ALA A 811 1.55 10.16 7.55
C ALA A 811 1.21 8.67 7.64
N LYS A 812 0.03 8.36 8.20
CA LYS A 812 -0.42 6.97 8.34
C LYS A 812 -0.73 6.34 6.99
N ASP A 813 -1.48 7.07 6.17
CA ASP A 813 -1.74 6.70 4.79
C ASP A 813 -0.49 6.95 3.92
N PRO A 814 0.07 5.92 3.24
CA PRO A 814 1.23 6.06 2.37
C PRO A 814 1.05 7.12 1.26
N SER A 815 -0.16 7.28 0.71
CA SER A 815 -0.46 8.23 -0.36
C SER A 815 -0.23 9.69 0.03
N ASN A 816 -0.26 9.97 1.34
CA ASN A 816 0.02 11.28 1.86
C ASN A 816 1.52 11.56 1.94
N ARG A 817 2.41 10.56 2.00
CA ARG A 817 3.86 10.73 2.22
C ARG A 817 4.57 11.30 0.98
N TYR A 818 5.88 11.53 1.08
CA TYR A 818 6.68 11.89 -0.09
C TYR A 818 6.57 10.81 -1.18
N PRO A 819 6.34 11.17 -2.45
CA PRO A 819 6.16 10.20 -3.53
C PRO A 819 7.45 9.42 -3.84
N SER A 820 8.61 9.99 -3.51
CA SER A 820 9.92 9.37 -3.71
C SER A 820 10.94 9.87 -2.70
N GLY A 821 12.00 9.10 -2.51
CA GLY A 821 13.14 9.52 -1.69
C GLY A 821 13.82 10.79 -2.22
N ARG A 822 13.80 11.02 -3.55
CA ARG A 822 14.27 12.28 -4.16
C ARG A 822 13.46 13.49 -3.70
N ALA A 823 12.13 13.38 -3.64
CA ALA A 823 11.28 14.46 -3.15
C ALA A 823 11.56 14.79 -1.67
N MET A 824 11.73 13.76 -0.84
CA MET A 824 12.13 13.92 0.56
C MET A 824 13.52 14.58 0.71
N ALA A 825 14.50 14.15 -0.11
CA ALA A 825 15.84 14.73 -0.10
C ALA A 825 15.85 16.22 -0.46
N VAL A 826 15.04 16.64 -1.43
CA VAL A 826 14.88 18.06 -1.79
C VAL A 826 14.30 18.85 -0.62
N ALA A 827 13.26 18.33 0.05
CA ALA A 827 12.67 19.00 1.21
C ALA A 827 13.68 19.18 2.36
N LEU A 828 14.46 18.13 2.68
CA LEU A 828 15.52 18.17 3.69
C LEU A 828 16.60 19.20 3.35
N ARG A 829 17.06 19.25 2.10
CA ARG A 829 18.06 20.22 1.65
C ARG A 829 17.55 21.66 1.69
N ASN A 830 16.29 21.89 1.32
CA ASN A 830 15.67 23.21 1.41
C ASN A 830 15.57 23.69 2.86
N CYS A 831 15.21 22.80 3.79
CA CYS A 831 15.20 23.13 5.22
C CYS A 831 16.63 23.39 5.75
N CYS A 832 17.63 22.61 5.30
CA CYS A 832 19.03 22.85 5.63
C CYS A 832 19.55 24.20 5.09
N ALA A 833 19.18 24.58 3.86
CA ALA A 833 19.55 25.87 3.29
C ALA A 833 18.95 27.05 4.07
N LYS A 834 17.70 26.93 4.54
CA LYS A 834 17.05 27.93 5.40
C LYS A 834 17.77 28.10 6.74
N LEU A 835 18.26 27.00 7.34
CA LEU A 835 19.07 27.04 8.57
C LEU A 835 20.38 27.81 8.37
N ASN A 836 21.03 27.65 7.21
CA ASN A 836 22.30 28.33 6.91
C ASN A 836 22.13 29.80 6.50
N ALA A 837 20.93 30.20 6.07
CA ALA A 837 20.61 31.58 5.65
C ALA A 837 20.23 32.51 6.81
N LEU A 838 19.96 31.98 8.00
CA LEU A 838 19.73 32.78 9.20
C LEU A 838 21.08 33.30 9.72
N PRO A 839 21.29 34.62 9.90
CA PRO A 839 22.52 35.15 10.47
C PRO A 839 22.68 34.57 11.87
N ALA A 840 23.89 34.07 12.17
CA ALA A 840 24.26 33.56 13.49
C ALA A 840 23.92 34.60 14.56
N VAL A 841 22.80 34.40 15.26
CA VAL A 841 22.50 35.14 16.47
C VAL A 841 23.54 34.69 17.49
N ARG A 842 24.45 35.62 17.80
CA ARG A 842 25.53 35.47 18.77
C ARG A 842 24.96 34.91 20.07
N SER A 843 25.50 33.79 20.52
CA SER A 843 25.37 33.34 21.91
C SER A 843 25.99 34.40 22.82
N ALA A 844 25.18 34.94 23.73
CA ALA A 844 25.61 35.60 24.95
C ALA A 844 25.76 34.56 26.06
#